data_AF-G0QPI2-F1
#
_entry.id   AF-G0QPI2-F1
#
_cell.length_a   1.000
_cell.length_b   1.000
_cell.length_c   1.000
_cell.angle_alpha   90.00
_cell.angle_beta   90.00
_cell.angle_gamma   90.00
#
_symmetry.space_group_name_H-M   'P 1'
#
loop_
_entity.id
_entity.type
_entity.pdbx_description
1 polymer ?
#
loop_
_entity_poly.entity_id
_entity_poly.type
_entity_poly.pdbx_seq_one_letter_code
_entity_poly.pdbx_strand_id
1 'polypeptide(L)'
;MLRKQTQHTTRQDLQHVKTYKNQQKILKHHNKLLDNSVQYLLEGLLSNRSFKKLNLSKNFLTCKICPLLRQVLEQCYLQELYLYWNQISGKGGIEIFEGLKENQNLHVLDISSNNLGKTEGNLQSSCIQSITQFFIQNKKMIHLDLSNNQFDFQQSLEIAKALEKNNTIYGFHFQGNIGYVDSRGFLIVNELQEKEIAQLHTQVRINGCKSIENFIKLRETREKDLQNCCWICEGWQEMEFTWNVGISGEIRPDPIFIHFNFEDYRANYFRKDSHLESKFLQKYVYSRMVPPGDLFYFFSGQDSSEIAQDLPKKVIFQEETCIQNVFLYENCYIDVYLKELNFQKIIQNKGLFYKYESQNKIQPRKKDQIFIPAKQKKFKYKWKLPQSLFAKWKADNEDIIKRCFEFDWKYGKIGKIVRNEEDEQEVANFFSQRYAQIKNFYKFYASKSPVGDIWAIQNGVFLEFIDKIKIIDNKLVKDADINIKWVATVSSIPQSDKTNPRNPVQGINRYQIMEILIRIAEEKYILKQKKAQSYLQALQFLWEEHLFQELSNESYNPQIWRNQRYWNEECDTCLKFYKPILEHVYKKYAKLKVKPGQPPFMCLEELQNICTQCGFNELAHFGPQIPLLAFNFSMMTQIDEINSDRIFQMSLLEFMEAVARIAEDVSLEPIEGIRFVDQDWEDLERRKNQPLGHKLEAFIVKLLQCCCDSLFSEKYPKIKKSFFTIDQNDEEYELISP
;
A
#
# COMPACT_ATOMS: atom_id res chain seq x y z
N MET A 1 -5.59 13.55 78.94
CA MET A 1 -4.52 14.56 78.76
C MET A 1 -3.48 14.16 77.72
N LEU A 2 -3.02 12.90 77.67
CA LEU A 2 -2.08 12.40 76.64
C LEU A 2 -2.50 12.68 75.18
N ARG A 3 -3.79 12.58 74.82
CA ARG A 3 -4.31 12.94 73.47
C ARG A 3 -4.13 14.41 73.09
N LYS A 4 -4.29 15.34 74.04
CA LYS A 4 -4.09 16.78 73.80
C LYS A 4 -2.61 17.15 73.73
N GLN A 5 -1.76 16.48 74.53
CA GLN A 5 -0.31 16.64 74.43
C GLN A 5 0.21 16.16 73.06
N THR A 6 -0.12 14.93 72.61
CA THR A 6 0.34 14.46 71.28
C THR A 6 -0.14 15.31 70.10
N GLN A 7 -1.36 15.85 70.14
CA GLN A 7 -1.87 16.78 69.10
C GLN A 7 -1.19 18.16 69.15
N HIS A 8 -0.81 18.64 70.34
CA HIS A 8 -0.15 19.93 70.50
C HIS A 8 1.34 19.85 70.09
N THR A 9 2.01 18.74 70.39
CA THR A 9 3.40 18.48 69.95
C THR A 9 3.46 18.30 68.43
N THR A 10 2.54 17.55 67.81
CA THR A 10 2.49 17.43 66.34
C THR A 10 2.17 18.76 65.65
N ARG A 11 1.30 19.61 66.20
CA ARG A 11 1.01 20.93 65.62
C ARG A 11 2.20 21.89 65.69
N GLN A 12 2.97 21.84 66.78
CA GLN A 12 4.21 22.62 66.92
C GLN A 12 5.32 22.07 66.00
N ASP A 13 5.52 20.76 65.94
CA ASP A 13 6.49 20.12 65.05
C ASP A 13 6.20 20.38 63.55
N LEU A 14 4.91 20.47 63.18
CA LEU A 14 4.45 20.80 61.82
C LEU A 14 4.55 22.31 61.50
N GLN A 15 4.37 23.19 62.47
CA GLN A 15 4.58 24.65 62.28
C GLN A 15 6.06 25.01 62.06
N HIS A 16 7.00 24.19 62.57
CA HIS A 16 8.44 24.39 62.40
C HIS A 16 9.01 23.91 61.06
N VAL A 17 8.18 23.40 60.14
CA VAL A 17 8.57 22.96 58.78
C VAL A 17 9.24 24.08 57.96
N LYS A 18 8.92 25.34 58.25
CA LYS A 18 9.54 26.53 57.62
C LYS A 18 11.02 26.72 57.99
N THR A 19 11.47 26.18 59.12
CA THR A 19 12.81 26.42 59.69
C THR A 19 13.80 25.24 59.57
N TYR A 20 13.36 24.07 59.09
CA TYR A 20 14.25 22.91 58.98
C TYR A 20 15.17 23.02 57.76
N LYS A 21 16.48 23.23 58.01
CA LYS A 21 17.55 23.05 57.03
C LYS A 21 18.09 21.61 57.09
N ASN A 22 18.13 20.92 55.93
CA ASN A 22 18.88 19.69 55.67
C ASN A 22 18.78 18.54 56.70
N GLN A 23 17.59 17.97 56.91
CA GLN A 23 17.48 16.65 57.56
C GLN A 23 16.66 15.68 56.72
N GLN A 24 17.26 14.53 56.37
CA GLN A 24 16.62 13.35 55.77
C GLN A 24 15.64 12.69 56.75
N LYS A 25 14.62 13.42 57.23
CA LYS A 25 13.77 12.96 58.32
C LYS A 25 12.46 12.36 57.79
N ILE A 26 12.35 11.04 57.91
CA ILE A 26 11.11 10.28 57.77
C ILE A 26 10.15 10.74 58.88
N LEU A 27 8.96 11.27 58.53
CA LEU A 27 7.84 11.33 59.48
C LEU A 27 7.41 9.87 59.74
N LYS A 28 8.02 9.21 60.72
CA LYS A 28 7.80 7.77 60.98
C LYS A 28 6.37 7.54 61.49
N HIS A 29 5.65 6.72 60.73
CA HIS A 29 4.70 5.65 61.10
C HIS A 29 3.84 5.82 62.38
N HIS A 30 2.53 5.59 62.22
CA HIS A 30 1.51 5.38 63.27
C HIS A 30 0.95 6.59 64.01
N ASN A 31 0.88 7.74 63.36
CA ASN A 31 0.02 8.82 63.85
C ASN A 31 -1.21 8.85 62.96
N LYS A 32 -2.41 8.73 63.50
CA LYS A 32 -3.67 8.87 62.73
C LYS A 32 -3.80 10.32 62.21
N LEU A 33 -2.91 10.73 61.32
CA LEU A 33 -2.84 12.06 60.75
C LEU A 33 -4.03 12.21 59.81
N LEU A 34 -5.07 12.85 60.32
CA LEU A 34 -6.24 13.20 59.53
C LEU A 34 -5.86 14.30 58.52
N ASP A 35 -6.64 14.41 57.44
CA ASP A 35 -6.41 15.35 56.32
C ASP A 35 -6.01 16.76 56.80
N ASN A 36 -6.68 17.29 57.83
CA ASN A 36 -6.41 18.63 58.39
C ASN A 36 -4.98 18.80 58.91
N SER A 37 -4.38 17.77 59.51
CA SER A 37 -3.01 17.84 60.02
C SER A 37 -1.98 17.80 58.88
N VAL A 38 -2.24 17.02 57.83
CA VAL A 38 -1.39 16.97 56.64
C VAL A 38 -1.53 18.24 55.79
N GLN A 39 -2.70 18.89 55.79
CA GLN A 39 -2.89 20.15 55.09
C GLN A 39 -1.87 21.22 55.54
N TYR A 40 -1.71 21.43 56.85
CA TYR A 40 -0.72 22.38 57.37
C TYR A 40 0.72 22.02 57.00
N LEU A 41 1.04 20.73 56.94
CA LEU A 41 2.36 20.26 56.50
C LEU A 41 2.62 20.64 55.04
N LEU A 42 1.66 20.35 54.16
CA LEU A 42 1.78 20.62 52.73
C LEU A 42 1.83 22.14 52.44
N GLU A 43 1.02 22.94 53.14
CA GLU A 43 1.09 24.42 53.09
C GLU A 43 2.49 24.92 53.50
N GLY A 44 3.09 24.32 54.54
CA GLY A 44 4.46 24.61 54.93
C GLY A 44 5.49 24.28 53.84
N LEU A 45 5.29 23.16 53.13
CA LEU A 45 6.19 22.71 52.05
C LEU A 45 6.16 23.63 50.83
N LEU A 46 5.05 24.31 50.53
CA LEU A 46 4.98 25.28 49.42
C LEU A 46 6.02 26.40 49.55
N SER A 47 6.36 26.77 50.79
CA SER A 47 7.40 27.77 51.10
C SER A 47 8.81 27.18 51.28
N ASN A 48 8.97 25.85 51.31
CA ASN A 48 10.24 25.18 51.56
C ASN A 48 10.86 24.63 50.27
N ARG A 49 12.07 25.07 49.94
CA ARG A 49 12.81 24.67 48.72
C ARG A 49 13.84 23.55 48.96
N SER A 50 14.11 23.23 50.23
CA SER A 50 15.15 22.28 50.64
C SER A 50 14.61 20.87 50.93
N PHE A 51 13.32 20.72 51.20
CA PHE A 51 12.71 19.45 51.58
C PHE A 51 12.59 18.49 50.38
N LYS A 52 13.15 17.28 50.50
CA LYS A 52 13.28 16.33 49.37
C LYS A 52 12.48 15.03 49.48
N LYS A 53 12.10 14.58 50.68
CA LYS A 53 11.47 13.26 50.86
C LYS A 53 10.29 13.34 51.83
N LEU A 54 9.10 13.01 51.35
CA LEU A 54 7.87 13.03 52.14
C LEU A 54 7.28 11.62 52.23
N ASN A 55 7.11 11.10 53.45
CA ASN A 55 6.42 9.83 53.66
C ASN A 55 5.17 10.07 54.51
N LEU A 56 4.02 9.78 53.91
CA LEU A 56 2.67 9.89 54.48
C LEU A 56 1.93 8.55 54.40
N SER A 57 2.66 7.44 54.35
CA SER A 57 2.06 6.11 54.27
C SER A 57 1.30 5.73 55.56
N LYS A 58 0.22 4.95 55.44
CA LYS A 58 -0.60 4.42 56.55
C LYS A 58 -1.28 5.49 57.43
N ASN A 59 -1.80 6.56 56.83
CA ASN A 59 -2.40 7.69 57.57
C ASN A 59 -3.90 7.91 57.32
N PHE A 60 -4.59 7.01 56.60
CA PHE A 60 -6.03 7.15 56.26
C PHE A 60 -6.37 8.47 55.53
N LEU A 61 -5.42 9.01 54.77
CA LEU A 61 -5.62 10.27 54.04
C LEU A 61 -6.63 10.08 52.91
N THR A 62 -7.53 11.04 52.75
CA THR A 62 -8.58 11.02 51.71
C THR A 62 -8.24 11.98 50.57
N CYS A 63 -9.09 12.02 49.54
CA CYS A 63 -8.92 12.94 48.42
C CYS A 63 -8.94 14.43 48.79
N LYS A 64 -9.31 14.81 50.02
CA LYS A 64 -9.34 16.21 50.48
C LYS A 64 -7.97 16.89 50.41
N ILE A 65 -6.88 16.14 50.61
CA ILE A 65 -5.52 16.71 50.57
C ILE A 65 -4.93 16.79 49.15
N CYS A 66 -5.54 16.10 48.18
CA CYS A 66 -4.96 15.92 46.84
C CYS A 66 -4.79 17.23 46.03
N PRO A 67 -5.72 18.21 46.09
CA PRO A 67 -5.51 19.51 45.43
C PRO A 67 -4.28 20.25 45.97
N LEU A 68 -4.01 20.14 47.27
CA LEU A 68 -2.82 20.75 47.87
C LEU A 68 -1.55 19.95 47.57
N LEU A 69 -1.64 18.61 47.52
CA LEU A 69 -0.55 17.77 47.02
C LEU A 69 -0.19 18.14 45.57
N ARG A 70 -1.17 18.39 44.71
CA ARG A 70 -0.94 18.86 43.34
C ARG A 70 -0.12 20.15 43.32
N GLN A 71 -0.50 21.16 44.11
CA GLN A 71 0.28 22.40 44.20
C GLN A 71 1.72 22.15 44.68
N VAL A 72 1.91 21.26 45.65
CA VAL A 72 3.25 20.87 46.12
C VAL A 72 4.05 20.19 45.00
N LEU A 73 3.41 19.33 44.21
CA LEU A 73 4.05 18.69 43.06
C LEU A 73 4.38 19.71 41.97
N GLU A 74 3.53 20.68 41.68
CA GLU A 74 3.79 21.69 40.66
C GLU A 74 4.88 22.71 41.09
N GLN A 75 4.96 23.04 42.38
CA GLN A 75 5.73 24.21 42.85
C GLN A 75 6.95 23.89 43.72
N CYS A 76 7.09 22.66 44.21
CA CYS A 76 8.16 22.28 45.14
C CYS A 76 9.23 21.38 44.51
N TYR A 77 10.34 21.22 45.24
CA TYR A 77 11.50 20.42 44.84
C TYR A 77 11.53 19.04 45.52
N LEU A 78 10.34 18.48 45.77
CA LEU A 78 10.20 17.16 46.37
C LEU A 78 10.71 16.10 45.38
N GLN A 79 11.49 15.15 45.88
CA GLN A 79 12.12 14.10 45.08
C GLN A 79 11.53 12.71 45.32
N GLU A 80 11.04 12.44 46.52
CA GLU A 80 10.38 11.18 46.86
C GLU A 80 9.09 11.42 47.64
N LEU A 81 8.02 10.75 47.25
CA LEU A 81 6.71 10.81 47.89
C LEU A 81 6.16 9.40 48.13
N TYR A 82 5.80 9.10 49.37
CA TYR A 82 5.23 7.80 49.74
C TYR A 82 3.84 7.98 50.39
N LEU A 83 2.84 7.36 49.79
CA LEU A 83 1.41 7.44 50.09
C LEU A 83 0.78 6.05 50.26
N TYR A 84 1.59 5.01 50.46
CA TYR A 84 1.13 3.64 50.64
C TYR A 84 0.05 3.53 51.72
N TRP A 85 -1.01 2.77 51.46
CA TRP A 85 -2.09 2.50 52.43
C TRP A 85 -2.78 3.76 52.94
N ASN A 86 -3.44 4.47 52.04
CA ASN A 86 -4.33 5.59 52.36
C ASN A 86 -5.70 5.34 51.69
N GLN A 87 -6.58 6.33 51.68
CA GLN A 87 -7.92 6.27 51.09
C GLN A 87 -8.05 7.22 49.90
N ILE A 88 -6.99 7.30 49.09
CA ILE A 88 -6.98 8.13 47.88
C ILE A 88 -7.72 7.35 46.78
N SER A 89 -8.90 7.84 46.37
CA SER A 89 -9.65 7.27 45.24
C SER A 89 -9.26 7.91 43.91
N GLY A 90 -9.86 7.45 42.81
CA GLY A 90 -9.60 7.98 41.46
C GLY A 90 -9.67 9.51 41.38
N LYS A 91 -10.59 10.16 42.12
CA LYS A 91 -10.66 11.64 42.19
C LYS A 91 -9.35 12.26 42.66
N GLY A 92 -8.75 11.71 43.71
CA GLY A 92 -7.45 12.18 44.21
C GLY A 92 -6.29 11.81 43.29
N GLY A 93 -6.41 10.67 42.60
CA GLY A 93 -5.49 10.27 41.53
C GLY A 93 -5.38 11.30 40.42
N ILE A 94 -6.51 11.85 39.94
CA ILE A 94 -6.53 12.92 38.93
C ILE A 94 -5.60 14.06 39.35
N GLU A 95 -5.84 14.67 40.52
CA GLU A 95 -5.05 15.82 40.98
C GLU A 95 -3.55 15.49 41.11
N ILE A 96 -3.21 14.32 41.67
CA ILE A 96 -1.81 13.92 41.83
C ILE A 96 -1.15 13.74 40.47
N PHE A 97 -1.77 13.02 39.54
CA PHE A 97 -1.16 12.76 38.23
C PHE A 97 -1.16 14.00 37.33
N GLU A 98 -2.14 14.90 37.43
CA GLU A 98 -2.07 16.22 36.78
C GLU A 98 -0.86 17.02 37.27
N GLY A 99 -0.63 17.09 38.59
CA GLY A 99 0.54 17.77 39.15
C GLY A 99 1.87 17.11 38.78
N LEU A 100 1.86 15.83 38.42
CA LEU A 100 3.07 15.10 38.01
C LEU A 100 3.41 15.24 36.52
N LYS A 101 2.47 15.62 35.65
CA LYS A 101 2.69 15.67 34.19
C LYS A 101 3.95 16.43 33.80
N GLU A 102 4.09 17.64 34.32
CA GLU A 102 5.21 18.54 34.04
C GLU A 102 6.26 18.58 35.16
N ASN A 103 6.03 17.87 36.27
CA ASN A 103 6.93 17.86 37.40
C ASN A 103 8.32 17.32 37.01
N GLN A 104 9.35 18.13 37.23
CA GLN A 104 10.74 17.77 36.89
C GLN A 104 11.58 17.25 38.07
N ASN A 105 11.00 17.18 39.27
CA ASN A 105 11.73 17.01 40.53
C ASN A 105 11.47 15.67 41.22
N LEU A 106 10.28 15.09 41.07
CA LEU A 106 9.87 13.85 41.73
C LEU A 106 10.35 12.64 40.92
N HIS A 107 11.13 11.79 41.56
CA HIS A 107 11.75 10.62 40.94
C HIS A 107 11.17 9.30 41.47
N VAL A 108 10.58 9.33 42.67
CA VAL A 108 10.04 8.14 43.36
C VAL A 108 8.66 8.43 43.91
N LEU A 109 7.69 7.59 43.53
CA LEU A 109 6.33 7.65 44.03
C LEU A 109 5.84 6.26 44.42
N ASP A 110 5.45 6.11 45.68
CA ASP A 110 4.65 4.97 46.14
C ASP A 110 3.23 5.45 46.42
N ILE A 111 2.24 4.98 45.67
CA ILE A 111 0.81 5.22 45.94
C ILE A 111 0.05 3.89 45.99
N SER A 112 0.75 2.81 46.33
CA SER A 112 0.19 1.46 46.37
C SER A 112 -0.83 1.30 47.52
N SER A 113 -1.73 0.32 47.40
CA SER A 113 -2.81 0.06 48.38
C SER A 113 -3.69 1.28 48.64
N ASN A 114 -4.17 1.90 47.57
CA ASN A 114 -5.21 2.94 47.58
C ASN A 114 -6.40 2.45 46.72
N ASN A 115 -7.31 3.33 46.30
CA ASN A 115 -8.50 2.96 45.54
C ASN A 115 -8.56 3.71 44.20
N LEU A 116 -7.41 3.86 43.50
CA LEU A 116 -7.34 4.67 42.28
C LEU A 116 -8.20 4.14 41.13
N GLY A 117 -8.32 2.82 40.98
CA GLY A 117 -9.13 2.19 39.92
C GLY A 117 -10.63 2.20 40.18
N LYS A 118 -11.08 2.44 41.43
CA LYS A 118 -12.49 2.56 41.77
C LYS A 118 -13.07 3.90 41.33
N THR A 119 -14.19 3.84 40.60
CA THR A 119 -15.05 4.99 40.29
C THR A 119 -16.12 5.15 41.37
N GLU A 120 -16.23 6.33 41.98
CA GLU A 120 -17.28 6.62 42.98
C GLU A 120 -18.52 7.25 42.30
N GLY A 121 -19.69 6.60 42.44
CA GLY A 121 -20.99 7.13 41.96
C GLY A 121 -21.16 7.15 40.43
N ASN A 122 -22.17 7.89 39.93
CA ASN A 122 -22.44 8.10 38.49
C ASN A 122 -21.37 9.00 37.79
N LEU A 123 -20.22 9.24 38.42
CA LEU A 123 -19.15 10.05 37.85
C LEU A 123 -18.36 9.21 36.84
N GLN A 124 -18.37 9.67 35.59
CA GLN A 124 -17.69 9.05 34.45
C GLN A 124 -16.16 9.26 34.45
N SER A 125 -15.59 9.94 35.46
CA SER A 125 -14.19 10.35 35.46
C SER A 125 -13.29 9.35 36.18
N SER A 126 -12.69 8.44 35.42
CA SER A 126 -11.56 7.62 35.86
C SER A 126 -10.24 8.41 35.82
N CYS A 127 -9.32 8.18 36.78
CA CYS A 127 -8.01 8.85 36.78
C CYS A 127 -7.04 8.34 35.71
N ILE A 128 -7.46 7.36 34.92
CA ILE A 128 -6.66 6.72 33.88
C ILE A 128 -6.21 7.72 32.81
N GLN A 129 -7.04 8.70 32.46
CA GLN A 129 -6.63 9.75 31.51
C GLN A 129 -5.44 10.56 32.06
N SER A 130 -5.45 10.94 33.34
CA SER A 130 -4.33 11.66 33.96
C SER A 130 -3.08 10.78 34.09
N ILE A 131 -3.25 9.50 34.46
CA ILE A 131 -2.16 8.52 34.56
C ILE A 131 -1.50 8.27 33.19
N THR A 132 -2.29 8.04 32.16
CA THR A 132 -1.78 7.78 30.79
C THR A 132 -1.05 8.99 30.23
N GLN A 133 -1.60 10.19 30.41
CA GLN A 133 -0.92 11.44 30.04
C GLN A 133 0.38 11.64 30.82
N PHE A 134 0.40 11.33 32.12
CA PHE A 134 1.63 11.35 32.92
C PHE A 134 2.70 10.41 32.35
N PHE A 135 2.38 9.16 32.01
CA PHE A 135 3.36 8.25 31.41
C PHE A 135 3.93 8.77 30.08
N ILE A 136 3.09 9.40 29.27
CA ILE A 136 3.47 9.96 27.97
C ILE A 136 4.39 11.18 28.15
N GLN A 137 4.05 12.11 29.04
CA GLN A 137 4.70 13.41 29.18
C GLN A 137 5.88 13.41 30.16
N ASN A 138 5.73 12.81 31.34
CA ASN A 138 6.76 12.85 32.36
C ASN A 138 7.91 11.89 32.05
N LYS A 139 9.13 12.42 31.94
CA LYS A 139 10.36 11.65 31.70
C LYS A 139 11.36 11.74 32.85
N LYS A 140 10.88 12.04 34.07
CA LYS A 140 11.71 12.19 35.29
C LYS A 140 11.42 11.16 36.36
N MET A 141 10.21 10.59 36.40
CA MET A 141 9.89 9.48 37.28
C MET A 141 10.79 8.27 36.96
N ILE A 142 11.34 7.66 38.01
CA ILE A 142 12.27 6.51 37.93
C ILE A 142 11.67 5.27 38.58
N HIS A 143 11.01 5.43 39.72
CA HIS A 143 10.47 4.33 40.51
C HIS A 143 9.03 4.62 40.94
N LEU A 144 8.08 3.85 40.42
CA LEU A 144 6.66 4.04 40.65
C LEU A 144 5.99 2.75 41.13
N ASP A 145 5.25 2.85 42.22
CA ASP A 145 4.42 1.76 42.75
C ASP A 145 2.92 2.11 42.70
N LEU A 146 2.19 1.39 41.83
CA LEU A 146 0.76 1.43 41.63
C LEU A 146 0.05 0.15 42.12
N SER A 147 0.77 -0.73 42.81
CA SER A 147 0.24 -2.03 43.26
C SER A 147 -1.01 -1.88 44.12
N ASN A 148 -1.93 -2.85 44.03
CA ASN A 148 -3.15 -2.93 44.84
C ASN A 148 -4.01 -1.66 44.79
N ASN A 149 -4.31 -1.16 43.60
CA ASN A 149 -5.16 0.01 43.39
C ASN A 149 -6.52 -0.30 42.76
N GLN A 150 -6.81 -1.60 42.57
CA GLN A 150 -8.06 -2.12 42.03
C GLN A 150 -8.35 -1.60 40.61
N PHE A 151 -7.32 -1.51 39.77
CA PHE A 151 -7.51 -1.23 38.35
C PHE A 151 -8.16 -2.44 37.66
N ASP A 152 -9.25 -2.20 36.94
CA ASP A 152 -9.90 -3.23 36.13
C ASP A 152 -9.09 -3.56 34.86
N PHE A 153 -9.58 -4.51 34.06
CA PHE A 153 -8.89 -5.01 32.87
C PHE A 153 -8.68 -3.89 31.83
N GLN A 154 -9.72 -3.11 31.55
CA GLN A 154 -9.68 -2.05 30.56
C GLN A 154 -8.73 -0.92 30.99
N GLN A 155 -8.82 -0.53 32.26
CA GLN A 155 -7.93 0.45 32.87
C GLN A 155 -6.46 0.00 32.82
N SER A 156 -6.20 -1.27 33.10
CA SER A 156 -4.85 -1.85 33.07
C SER A 156 -4.28 -1.89 31.65
N LEU A 157 -5.12 -2.19 30.64
CA LEU A 157 -4.72 -2.15 29.23
C LEU A 157 -4.32 -0.74 28.76
N GLU A 158 -5.06 0.28 29.19
CA GLU A 158 -4.73 1.69 28.90
C GLU A 158 -3.42 2.12 29.57
N ILE A 159 -3.22 1.72 30.82
CA ILE A 159 -1.96 1.94 31.55
C ILE A 159 -0.79 1.28 30.81
N ALA A 160 -0.94 0.01 30.37
CA ALA A 160 0.11 -0.71 29.65
C ALA A 160 0.53 0.01 28.37
N LYS A 161 -0.45 0.41 27.54
CA LYS A 161 -0.23 1.14 26.28
C LYS A 161 0.46 2.49 26.49
N ALA A 162 0.13 3.20 27.57
CA ALA A 162 0.76 4.48 27.87
C ALA A 162 2.16 4.32 28.46
N LEU A 163 2.35 3.36 29.37
CA LEU A 163 3.64 3.05 30.00
C LEU A 163 4.68 2.59 28.97
N GLU A 164 4.27 1.86 27.94
CA GLU A 164 5.12 1.48 26.79
C GLU A 164 5.86 2.68 26.16
N LYS A 165 5.25 3.87 26.18
CA LYS A 165 5.84 5.12 25.65
C LYS A 165 6.78 5.81 26.64
N ASN A 166 6.94 5.26 27.84
CA ASN A 166 7.81 5.78 28.88
C ASN A 166 9.01 4.86 29.07
N ASN A 167 10.23 5.37 28.88
CA ASN A 167 11.47 4.59 29.03
C ASN A 167 12.33 5.09 30.20
N THR A 168 11.77 5.89 31.12
CA THR A 168 12.49 6.47 32.25
C THR A 168 12.11 5.86 33.59
N ILE A 169 10.98 5.15 33.68
CA ILE A 169 10.57 4.41 34.88
C ILE A 169 11.23 3.02 34.88
N TYR A 170 12.37 2.90 35.55
CA TYR A 170 13.18 1.67 35.67
C TYR A 170 12.63 0.67 36.69
N GLY A 171 11.87 1.15 37.68
CA GLY A 171 11.12 0.29 38.60
C GLY A 171 9.64 0.62 38.50
N PHE A 172 8.83 -0.34 38.05
CA PHE A 172 7.38 -0.19 38.01
C PHE A 172 6.74 -1.38 38.73
N HIS A 173 5.87 -1.10 39.70
CA HIS A 173 5.15 -2.11 40.45
C HIS A 173 3.65 -1.97 40.20
N PHE A 174 3.01 -3.08 39.82
CA PHE A 174 1.59 -3.13 39.48
C PHE A 174 0.85 -4.31 40.10
N GLN A 175 1.52 -5.05 41.00
CA GLN A 175 1.00 -6.30 41.58
C GLN A 175 -0.32 -6.07 42.33
N GLY A 176 -1.22 -7.05 42.29
CA GLY A 176 -2.55 -6.94 42.92
C GLY A 176 -3.54 -6.08 42.14
N ASN A 177 -3.19 -5.72 40.89
CA ASN A 177 -4.13 -5.29 39.84
C ASN A 177 -4.14 -6.37 38.74
N ILE A 178 -4.78 -6.09 37.59
CA ILE A 178 -4.80 -7.02 36.45
C ILE A 178 -3.57 -6.80 35.56
N GLY A 179 -2.57 -7.68 35.69
CA GLY A 179 -1.34 -7.67 34.90
C GLY A 179 -0.07 -7.79 35.73
N TYR A 180 1.05 -8.03 35.06
CA TYR A 180 2.38 -8.14 35.69
C TYR A 180 3.45 -7.45 34.85
N VAL A 181 4.57 -7.11 35.47
CA VAL A 181 5.71 -6.49 34.78
C VAL A 181 6.71 -7.57 34.35
N ASP A 182 7.01 -7.64 33.05
CA ASP A 182 7.97 -8.61 32.50
C ASP A 182 9.43 -8.19 32.74
N SER A 183 10.37 -9.07 32.37
CA SER A 183 11.82 -8.85 32.49
C SER A 183 12.33 -7.57 31.81
N ARG A 184 11.57 -6.99 30.89
CA ARG A 184 11.92 -5.82 30.07
C ARG A 184 11.27 -4.56 30.59
N GLY A 185 10.40 -4.68 31.59
CA GLY A 185 9.68 -3.58 32.21
C GLY A 185 8.35 -3.26 31.52
N PHE A 186 7.85 -4.08 30.59
CA PHE A 186 6.51 -3.92 30.02
C PHE A 186 5.46 -4.42 31.00
N LEU A 187 4.33 -3.72 31.08
CA LEU A 187 3.15 -4.24 31.77
C LEU A 187 2.38 -5.15 30.81
N ILE A 188 2.34 -6.45 31.13
CA ILE A 188 1.61 -7.47 30.40
C ILE A 188 0.24 -7.66 31.07
N VAL A 189 -0.81 -7.56 30.28
CA VAL A 189 -2.21 -7.66 30.71
C VAL A 189 -2.89 -8.74 29.87
N ASN A 190 -3.45 -9.77 30.50
CA ASN A 190 -4.22 -10.80 29.80
C ASN A 190 -5.53 -11.14 30.55
N GLU A 191 -6.52 -11.65 29.83
CA GLU A 191 -7.87 -11.94 30.37
C GLU A 191 -7.88 -13.07 31.40
N LEU A 192 -6.94 -14.02 31.30
CA LEU A 192 -6.85 -15.18 32.19
C LEU A 192 -6.41 -14.80 33.61
N GLN A 193 -5.62 -13.72 33.77
CA GLN A 193 -5.10 -13.23 35.04
C GLN A 193 -6.16 -12.68 36.00
N GLU A 194 -7.36 -12.36 35.51
CA GLU A 194 -8.46 -11.90 36.36
C GLU A 194 -8.82 -12.91 37.47
N LYS A 195 -8.51 -14.20 37.27
CA LYS A 195 -8.83 -15.30 38.20
C LYS A 195 -7.79 -15.52 39.31
N GLU A 196 -6.55 -15.05 39.17
CA GLU A 196 -5.44 -15.36 40.09
C GLU A 196 -5.23 -14.31 41.21
N ILE A 197 -5.85 -13.13 41.09
CA ILE A 197 -5.58 -11.95 41.95
C ILE A 197 -5.97 -12.15 43.42
N ALA A 198 -6.79 -13.16 43.74
CA ALA A 198 -7.43 -13.31 45.05
C ALA A 198 -6.50 -13.59 46.25
N GLN A 199 -5.18 -13.81 46.08
CA GLN A 199 -4.33 -14.37 47.16
C GLN A 199 -2.99 -13.66 47.48
N LEU A 200 -2.60 -12.55 46.86
CA LEU A 200 -1.24 -12.01 47.03
C LEU A 200 -1.17 -10.68 47.79
N HIS A 201 -0.70 -10.74 49.04
CA HIS A 201 -0.24 -9.55 49.79
C HIS A 201 1.22 -9.23 49.45
N THR A 202 1.51 -8.00 48.99
CA THR A 202 2.89 -7.54 48.77
C THR A 202 3.64 -7.35 50.09
N GLN A 203 4.69 -8.15 50.32
CA GLN A 203 5.59 -8.00 51.48
C GLN A 203 6.69 -6.94 51.26
N VAL A 204 6.96 -6.55 50.01
CA VAL A 204 8.09 -5.68 49.65
C VAL A 204 7.63 -4.24 49.37
N ARG A 205 8.37 -3.24 49.85
CA ARG A 205 8.09 -1.80 49.63
C ARG A 205 9.27 -1.13 48.97
N ILE A 206 9.00 -0.26 48.01
CA ILE A 206 10.04 0.50 47.32
C ILE A 206 10.76 1.43 48.30
N ASN A 207 12.08 1.59 48.13
CA ASN A 207 12.91 2.43 49.01
C ASN A 207 13.85 3.28 48.16
N GLY A 208 13.33 4.39 47.65
CA GLY A 208 14.06 5.23 46.71
C GLY A 208 14.50 4.44 45.46
N CYS A 209 15.67 4.76 44.92
CA CYS A 209 16.31 4.00 43.85
C CYS A 209 17.31 2.95 44.37
N LYS A 210 16.98 2.22 45.45
CA LYS A 210 17.86 1.22 46.07
C LYS A 210 17.33 -0.19 45.93
N SER A 211 18.24 -1.15 45.72
CA SER A 211 17.94 -2.58 45.79
C SER A 211 17.55 -3.00 47.20
N ILE A 212 16.65 -3.97 47.30
CA ILE A 212 16.14 -4.49 48.56
C ILE A 212 16.91 -5.76 48.91
N GLU A 213 17.44 -5.80 50.14
CA GLU A 213 18.24 -6.93 50.59
C GLU A 213 17.40 -8.20 50.70
N ASN A 214 18.01 -9.35 50.35
CA ASN A 214 17.36 -10.66 50.36
C ASN A 214 16.17 -10.84 49.42
N PHE A 215 15.96 -9.96 48.43
CA PHE A 215 14.86 -10.11 47.45
C PHE A 215 14.87 -11.48 46.75
N ILE A 216 16.05 -12.04 46.45
CA ILE A 216 16.22 -13.35 45.80
C ILE A 216 15.55 -14.49 46.59
N LYS A 217 15.49 -14.40 47.93
CA LYS A 217 14.83 -15.42 48.77
C LYS A 217 13.31 -15.42 48.63
N LEU A 218 12.73 -14.36 48.07
CA LEU A 218 11.29 -14.20 47.87
C LEU A 218 10.82 -14.76 46.53
N ARG A 219 11.74 -15.12 45.62
CA ARG A 219 11.41 -15.81 44.37
C ARG A 219 11.52 -17.32 44.53
N GLU A 220 10.50 -18.03 44.13
CA GLU A 220 10.60 -19.48 43.97
C GLU A 220 11.49 -19.79 42.76
N THR A 221 12.44 -20.72 42.92
CA THR A 221 13.56 -20.98 42.00
C THR A 221 13.16 -21.58 40.63
N ARG A 222 11.89 -21.52 40.21
CA ARG A 222 11.37 -22.18 38.99
C ARG A 222 10.25 -21.41 38.28
N GLU A 223 10.28 -20.08 38.27
CA GLU A 223 9.32 -19.32 37.46
C GLU A 223 9.67 -19.42 35.96
N LYS A 224 8.77 -20.02 35.18
CA LYS A 224 8.74 -19.89 33.71
C LYS A 224 8.32 -18.45 33.40
N ASP A 225 9.14 -17.71 32.66
CA ASP A 225 9.01 -16.26 32.42
C ASP A 225 8.86 -15.42 33.68
N LEU A 226 9.95 -14.75 34.10
CA LEU A 226 9.94 -13.94 35.32
C LEU A 226 8.84 -12.85 35.28
N GLN A 227 7.97 -12.87 36.28
CA GLN A 227 6.89 -11.91 36.45
C GLN A 227 7.17 -10.93 37.58
N ASN A 228 6.42 -9.82 37.58
CA ASN A 228 6.51 -8.75 38.59
C ASN A 228 7.94 -8.22 38.78
N CYS A 229 8.67 -8.08 37.67
CA CYS A 229 10.06 -7.67 37.68
C CYS A 229 10.20 -6.18 38.01
N CYS A 230 11.12 -5.86 38.93
CA CYS A 230 11.59 -4.49 39.15
C CYS A 230 13.12 -4.44 39.20
N TRP A 231 13.71 -3.83 38.16
CA TRP A 231 15.17 -3.75 38.02
C TRP A 231 15.86 -3.11 39.22
N ILE A 232 15.22 -2.09 39.80
CA ILE A 232 15.73 -1.37 40.97
C ILE A 232 15.66 -2.24 42.23
N CYS A 233 14.45 -2.68 42.61
CA CYS A 233 14.23 -3.41 43.87
C CYS A 233 15.03 -4.71 43.92
N GLU A 234 15.12 -5.40 42.80
CA GLU A 234 15.83 -6.66 42.70
C GLU A 234 17.34 -6.46 42.55
N GLY A 235 17.80 -5.32 42.03
CA GLY A 235 19.20 -5.06 41.76
C GLY A 235 19.70 -5.81 40.52
N TRP A 236 19.03 -5.58 39.38
CA TRP A 236 19.43 -6.13 38.09
C TRP A 236 20.71 -5.45 37.60
N GLN A 237 21.41 -6.09 36.66
CA GLN A 237 22.61 -5.53 36.05
C GLN A 237 22.54 -5.55 34.53
N GLU A 238 23.16 -4.57 33.90
CA GLU A 238 23.40 -4.58 32.46
C GLU A 238 24.56 -5.52 32.16
N MET A 239 24.37 -6.41 31.19
CA MET A 239 25.41 -7.30 30.68
C MET A 239 25.49 -7.26 29.17
N GLU A 240 26.69 -7.49 28.67
CA GLU A 240 27.01 -7.61 27.25
C GLU A 240 27.40 -9.07 26.95
N PHE A 241 26.80 -9.64 25.92
CA PHE A 241 27.05 -10.98 25.40
C PHE A 241 27.65 -10.86 24.01
N THR A 242 28.66 -11.69 23.72
CA THR A 242 29.34 -11.65 22.42
C THR A 242 29.37 -13.01 21.75
N TRP A 243 29.24 -13.01 20.42
CA TRP A 243 29.47 -14.20 19.60
C TRP A 243 30.52 -13.91 18.53
N ASN A 244 31.62 -14.65 18.55
CA ASN A 244 32.73 -14.51 17.62
C ASN A 244 32.71 -15.70 16.65
N VAL A 245 32.35 -15.49 15.39
CA VAL A 245 32.24 -16.58 14.40
C VAL A 245 33.59 -17.29 14.24
N GLY A 246 33.59 -18.62 14.33
CA GLY A 246 34.79 -19.46 14.25
C GLY A 246 35.59 -19.57 15.56
N ILE A 247 35.26 -18.80 16.60
CA ILE A 247 35.86 -18.90 17.94
C ILE A 247 34.81 -19.38 18.95
N SER A 248 33.67 -18.71 19.02
CA SER A 248 32.54 -19.11 19.85
C SER A 248 31.83 -20.34 19.29
N GLY A 249 31.73 -20.46 17.96
CA GLY A 249 31.10 -21.58 17.28
C GLY A 249 30.94 -21.34 15.78
N GLU A 250 30.20 -22.23 15.11
CA GLU A 250 30.05 -22.27 13.64
C GLU A 250 28.70 -21.72 13.14
N ILE A 251 27.81 -21.27 14.05
CA ILE A 251 26.54 -20.64 13.68
C ILE A 251 26.78 -19.55 12.62
N ARG A 252 26.01 -19.64 11.53
CA ARG A 252 26.07 -18.69 10.43
C ARG A 252 25.78 -17.26 10.92
N PRO A 253 26.47 -16.25 10.36
CA PRO A 253 26.46 -14.88 10.86
C PRO A 253 25.11 -14.14 10.84
N ASP A 254 24.08 -14.62 10.13
CA ASP A 254 22.76 -14.00 10.15
C ASP A 254 21.71 -15.03 9.70
N PRO A 255 20.60 -15.24 10.44
CA PRO A 255 20.32 -14.71 11.78
C PRO A 255 20.99 -15.50 12.91
N ILE A 256 21.42 -14.79 13.95
CA ILE A 256 21.85 -15.37 15.24
C ILE A 256 20.86 -14.92 16.31
N PHE A 257 20.48 -15.84 17.21
CA PHE A 257 19.63 -15.58 18.36
C PHE A 257 20.31 -16.00 19.67
N ILE A 258 19.91 -15.37 20.77
CA ILE A 258 20.28 -15.75 22.14
C ILE A 258 19.05 -16.00 22.99
N HIS A 259 19.16 -17.00 23.86
CA HIS A 259 18.04 -17.54 24.60
C HIS A 259 18.39 -17.59 26.09
N PHE A 260 17.57 -16.98 26.96
CA PHE A 260 17.82 -16.92 28.39
C PHE A 260 16.80 -17.70 29.21
N ASN A 261 17.24 -18.38 30.26
CA ASN A 261 16.37 -19.16 31.15
C ASN A 261 15.27 -18.33 31.84
N PHE A 262 15.55 -17.06 32.15
CA PHE A 262 14.60 -16.18 32.85
C PHE A 262 13.51 -15.60 31.95
N GLU A 263 13.58 -15.89 30.64
CA GLU A 263 12.62 -15.50 29.61
C GLU A 263 12.11 -16.73 28.83
N ASP A 264 12.05 -17.87 29.52
CA ASP A 264 11.63 -19.17 28.96
C ASP A 264 12.32 -19.52 27.64
N TYR A 265 13.59 -19.13 27.52
CA TYR A 265 14.43 -19.33 26.34
C TYR A 265 13.84 -18.79 25.03
N ARG A 266 13.01 -17.74 25.07
CA ARG A 266 12.56 -17.03 23.87
C ARG A 266 13.76 -16.49 23.06
N ALA A 267 13.63 -16.47 21.74
CA ALA A 267 14.66 -15.96 20.86
C ALA A 267 14.82 -14.44 20.97
N ASN A 268 16.05 -14.00 21.20
CA ASN A 268 16.43 -12.59 21.12
C ASN A 268 17.44 -12.41 19.98
N TYR A 269 17.10 -11.61 18.96
CA TYR A 269 17.92 -11.44 17.76
C TYR A 269 19.21 -10.65 18.03
N PHE A 270 20.35 -11.17 17.55
CA PHE A 270 21.66 -10.56 17.61
C PHE A 270 21.88 -9.64 16.41
N ARG A 271 22.04 -8.33 16.64
CA ARG A 271 22.32 -7.36 15.56
C ARG A 271 23.76 -7.53 15.05
N LYS A 272 23.93 -7.53 13.72
CA LYS A 272 25.24 -7.35 13.07
C LYS A 272 25.76 -5.93 13.31
N ASP A 273 26.94 -5.79 13.93
CA ASP A 273 27.57 -4.48 14.12
C ASP A 273 28.20 -3.99 12.80
N SER A 274 27.58 -2.99 12.18
CA SER A 274 27.98 -2.42 10.89
C SER A 274 29.30 -1.62 10.94
N HIS A 275 29.83 -1.33 12.14
CA HIS A 275 31.03 -0.50 12.30
C HIS A 275 32.32 -1.29 12.55
N LEU A 276 32.24 -2.61 12.74
CA LEU A 276 33.38 -3.49 13.01
C LEU A 276 33.74 -4.41 11.83
N GLU A 277 33.53 -3.93 10.59
CA GLU A 277 33.89 -4.67 9.36
C GLU A 277 35.40 -4.82 9.19
N SER A 278 35.95 -5.79 9.91
CA SER A 278 37.17 -6.49 9.50
C SER A 278 36.75 -7.66 8.60
N LYS A 279 37.37 -7.79 7.43
CA LYS A 279 37.15 -8.92 6.48
C LYS A 279 37.40 -10.32 7.09
N PHE A 280 37.92 -10.41 8.32
CA PHE A 280 38.45 -11.65 8.87
C PHE A 280 37.81 -12.13 10.18
N LEU A 281 37.04 -11.31 10.91
CA LEU A 281 36.37 -11.71 12.16
C LEU A 281 35.01 -11.02 12.29
N GLN A 282 33.91 -11.78 12.22
CA GLN A 282 32.56 -11.27 12.43
C GLN A 282 32.20 -11.42 13.91
N LYS A 283 32.16 -10.29 14.63
CA LYS A 283 31.79 -10.21 16.04
C LYS A 283 30.38 -9.64 16.20
N TYR A 284 29.60 -10.33 17.01
CA TYR A 284 28.22 -10.02 17.34
C TYR A 284 28.13 -9.60 18.81
N VAL A 285 27.30 -8.60 19.11
CA VAL A 285 27.15 -8.06 20.47
C VAL A 285 25.67 -7.86 20.81
N TYR A 286 25.23 -8.36 21.97
CA TYR A 286 23.88 -8.18 22.49
C TYR A 286 23.94 -7.73 23.95
N SER A 287 23.23 -6.65 24.30
CA SER A 287 23.20 -6.13 25.67
C SER A 287 21.81 -6.35 26.29
N ARG A 288 21.77 -6.86 27.51
CA ARG A 288 20.51 -7.18 28.23
C ARG A 288 20.60 -6.78 29.70
N MET A 289 19.48 -6.35 30.26
CA MET A 289 19.29 -6.32 31.72
C MET A 289 19.01 -7.72 32.22
N VAL A 290 19.79 -8.20 33.19
CA VAL A 290 19.71 -9.55 33.73
C VAL A 290 19.45 -9.55 35.24
N PRO A 291 18.59 -10.45 35.73
CA PRO A 291 18.27 -10.56 37.15
C PRO A 291 19.43 -11.18 37.94
N PRO A 292 19.55 -10.88 39.24
CA PRO A 292 20.48 -11.59 40.11
C PRO A 292 20.03 -13.04 40.33
N GLY A 293 21.00 -13.96 40.38
CA GLY A 293 20.73 -15.39 40.43
C GLY A 293 21.62 -16.20 39.50
N ASP A 294 21.11 -17.35 39.07
CA ASP A 294 21.78 -18.25 38.12
C ASP A 294 21.29 -17.95 36.70
N LEU A 295 22.20 -17.46 35.85
CA LEU A 295 21.93 -17.16 34.45
C LEU A 295 22.39 -18.34 33.58
N PHE A 296 21.46 -18.89 32.80
CA PHE A 296 21.74 -19.91 31.79
C PHE A 296 21.30 -19.44 30.42
N TYR A 297 22.13 -19.66 29.40
CA TYR A 297 21.82 -19.24 28.04
C TYR A 297 22.56 -20.03 26.96
N PHE A 298 22.04 -19.98 25.74
CA PHE A 298 22.62 -20.58 24.54
C PHE A 298 22.34 -19.71 23.31
N PHE A 299 22.94 -20.08 22.17
CA PHE A 299 22.79 -19.38 20.89
C PHE A 299 22.16 -20.29 19.84
N SER A 300 21.41 -19.72 18.91
CA SER A 300 20.89 -20.46 17.75
C SER A 300 21.04 -19.66 16.46
N GLY A 301 21.05 -20.37 15.34
CA GLY A 301 20.82 -19.84 14.01
C GLY A 301 19.48 -20.35 13.46
N GLN A 302 19.31 -20.27 12.13
CA GLN A 302 18.09 -20.75 11.47
C GLN A 302 17.87 -22.26 11.65
N ASP A 303 18.93 -23.07 11.52
CA ASP A 303 18.84 -24.54 11.48
C ASP A 303 19.73 -25.23 12.54
N SER A 304 20.35 -24.48 13.45
CA SER A 304 21.32 -25.01 14.42
C SER A 304 21.25 -24.27 15.75
N SER A 305 21.70 -24.93 16.82
CA SER A 305 21.87 -24.33 18.14
C SER A 305 23.20 -24.76 18.73
N GLU A 306 23.92 -23.83 19.33
CA GLU A 306 25.27 -24.06 19.83
C GLU A 306 25.52 -23.37 21.17
N ILE A 307 26.56 -23.86 21.84
CA ILE A 307 27.09 -23.33 23.09
C ILE A 307 28.45 -22.75 22.79
N ALA A 308 28.66 -21.51 23.22
CA ALA A 308 29.89 -20.79 22.97
C ALA A 308 31.10 -21.53 23.55
N GLN A 309 32.05 -21.90 22.70
CA GLN A 309 33.24 -22.66 23.07
C GLN A 309 34.28 -21.81 23.82
N ASP A 310 34.26 -20.49 23.59
CA ASP A 310 35.16 -19.51 24.21
C ASP A 310 34.73 -19.06 25.61
N LEU A 311 33.59 -19.57 26.11
CA LEU A 311 33.13 -19.30 27.47
C LEU A 311 33.57 -20.39 28.46
N PRO A 312 34.21 -20.02 29.58
CA PRO A 312 34.87 -20.98 30.48
C PRO A 312 33.93 -21.71 31.44
N LYS A 313 32.66 -21.28 31.58
CA LYS A 313 31.71 -21.83 32.55
C LYS A 313 30.50 -22.42 31.85
N LYS A 314 30.32 -23.72 32.02
CA LYS A 314 29.21 -24.49 31.46
C LYS A 314 28.58 -25.34 32.55
N VAL A 315 27.27 -25.56 32.46
CA VAL A 315 26.55 -26.54 33.27
C VAL A 315 26.15 -27.68 32.35
N ILE A 316 26.52 -28.90 32.76
CA ILE A 316 26.24 -30.14 32.02
C ILE A 316 25.03 -30.80 32.67
N PHE A 317 24.06 -31.21 31.85
CA PHE A 317 22.91 -31.96 32.32
C PHE A 317 23.22 -33.46 32.38
N GLN A 318 22.63 -34.17 33.35
CA GLN A 318 22.77 -35.63 33.45
C GLN A 318 22.09 -36.35 32.26
N GLU A 319 21.00 -35.76 31.74
CA GLU A 319 20.26 -36.21 30.57
C GLU A 319 20.06 -35.02 29.61
N GLU A 320 19.95 -35.31 28.32
CA GLU A 320 19.73 -34.28 27.29
C GLU A 320 18.37 -33.60 27.51
N THR A 321 18.40 -32.28 27.65
CA THR A 321 17.20 -31.47 27.88
C THR A 321 16.71 -30.93 26.54
N CYS A 322 15.44 -31.14 26.21
CA CYS A 322 14.81 -30.58 25.03
C CYS A 322 13.96 -29.36 25.39
N ILE A 323 14.26 -28.21 24.78
CA ILE A 323 13.40 -27.03 24.79
C ILE A 323 12.58 -27.07 23.50
N GLN A 324 11.28 -27.29 23.62
CA GLN A 324 10.40 -27.49 22.47
C GLN A 324 9.81 -26.18 21.97
N ASN A 325 9.58 -26.10 20.65
CA ASN A 325 8.87 -25.00 19.99
C ASN A 325 9.49 -23.61 20.24
N VAL A 326 10.82 -23.50 20.20
CA VAL A 326 11.50 -22.21 20.32
C VAL A 326 11.21 -21.38 19.06
N PHE A 327 10.42 -20.32 19.21
CA PHE A 327 10.11 -19.40 18.12
C PHE A 327 11.33 -18.55 17.75
N LEU A 328 11.72 -18.53 16.48
CA LEU A 328 12.82 -17.69 15.98
C LEU A 328 12.31 -16.43 15.26
N TYR A 329 11.55 -16.61 14.17
CA TYR A 329 10.96 -15.53 13.36
C TYR A 329 9.85 -16.05 12.45
N GLU A 330 8.92 -15.19 12.03
CA GLU A 330 7.73 -15.53 11.21
C GLU A 330 6.91 -16.70 11.76
N ASN A 331 7.17 -17.93 11.28
CA ASN A 331 6.60 -19.20 11.73
C ASN A 331 7.69 -20.29 11.84
N CYS A 332 8.95 -19.89 11.97
CA CYS A 332 10.07 -20.79 12.18
C CYS A 332 10.19 -21.13 13.67
N TYR A 333 10.03 -22.42 13.97
CA TYR A 333 10.18 -22.97 15.31
C TYR A 333 11.23 -24.08 15.25
N ILE A 334 12.08 -24.13 16.27
CA ILE A 334 13.06 -25.21 16.42
C ILE A 334 12.89 -25.89 17.78
N ASP A 335 13.10 -27.20 17.81
CA ASP A 335 13.32 -27.93 19.05
C ASP A 335 14.83 -27.93 19.34
N VAL A 336 15.20 -27.47 20.53
CA VAL A 336 16.61 -27.34 20.91
C VAL A 336 16.97 -28.42 21.92
N TYR A 337 17.85 -29.33 21.50
CA TYR A 337 18.40 -30.39 22.35
C TYR A 337 19.74 -29.96 22.92
N LEU A 338 19.82 -29.89 24.25
CA LEU A 338 20.97 -29.33 24.96
C LEU A 338 21.51 -30.33 25.98
N LYS A 339 22.81 -30.64 25.87
CA LYS A 339 23.57 -31.37 26.90
C LYS A 339 24.30 -30.44 27.86
N GLU A 340 24.53 -29.19 27.43
CA GLU A 340 25.21 -28.16 28.22
C GLU A 340 24.61 -26.77 27.98
N LEU A 341 24.81 -25.86 28.94
CA LEU A 341 24.43 -24.43 28.85
C LEU A 341 25.57 -23.53 29.31
N ASN A 342 25.69 -22.33 28.72
CA ASN A 342 26.55 -21.29 29.28
C ASN A 342 26.01 -20.88 30.65
N PHE A 343 26.88 -20.71 31.64
CA PHE A 343 26.48 -20.40 33.01
C PHE A 343 27.23 -19.21 33.59
N GLN A 344 26.48 -18.30 34.22
CA GLN A 344 27.06 -17.21 35.01
C GLN A 344 26.26 -16.93 36.28
N LYS A 345 26.96 -16.79 37.41
CA LYS A 345 26.35 -16.32 38.67
C LYS A 345 26.27 -14.80 38.68
N ILE A 346 25.07 -14.28 38.83
CA ILE A 346 24.77 -12.85 38.85
C ILE A 346 24.57 -12.39 40.29
N ILE A 347 25.35 -11.40 40.72
CA ILE A 347 25.26 -10.81 42.06
C ILE A 347 24.27 -9.65 42.03
N GLN A 348 23.50 -9.48 43.11
CA GLN A 348 22.59 -8.34 43.26
C GLN A 348 23.35 -7.01 43.17
N ASN A 349 22.96 -6.17 42.21
CA ASN A 349 23.54 -4.85 41.99
C ASN A 349 22.94 -3.82 42.97
N LYS A 350 23.78 -3.32 43.88
CA LYS A 350 23.40 -2.25 44.83
C LYS A 350 23.61 -0.83 44.27
N GLY A 351 24.27 -0.69 43.11
CA GLY A 351 24.73 0.57 42.52
C GLY A 351 24.06 0.94 41.20
N LEU A 352 22.86 0.42 40.92
CA LEU A 352 22.14 0.69 39.66
C LEU A 352 21.92 2.18 39.38
N PHE A 353 21.78 2.97 40.44
CA PHE A 353 21.61 4.42 40.39
C PHE A 353 22.59 5.11 41.34
N TYR A 354 23.19 6.20 40.87
CA TYR A 354 23.81 7.20 41.73
C TYR A 354 22.83 8.35 41.90
N LYS A 355 22.31 8.52 43.12
CA LYS A 355 21.15 9.40 43.41
C LYS A 355 19.93 9.02 42.56
N TYR A 356 19.66 9.76 41.50
CA TYR A 356 18.54 9.55 40.56
C TYR A 356 19.04 9.43 39.11
N GLU A 357 20.33 9.19 38.90
CA GLU A 357 20.92 8.98 37.58
C GLU A 357 21.28 7.51 37.39
N SER A 358 20.74 6.89 36.33
CA SER A 358 21.02 5.50 36.01
C SER A 358 22.47 5.34 35.57
N GLN A 359 23.12 4.27 36.02
CA GLN A 359 24.47 3.90 35.57
C GLN A 359 24.46 3.02 34.31
N ASN A 360 23.27 2.64 33.84
CA ASN A 360 23.08 1.75 32.70
C ASN A 360 22.76 2.53 31.41
N LYS A 361 23.11 1.95 30.27
CA LYS A 361 22.74 2.42 28.93
C LYS A 361 21.39 1.85 28.50
N ILE A 362 21.03 0.65 28.96
CA ILE A 362 19.75 0.03 28.64
C ILE A 362 18.62 0.72 29.39
N GLN A 363 17.56 1.06 28.65
CA GLN A 363 16.34 1.64 29.19
C GLN A 363 15.21 0.59 29.18
N PRO A 364 14.28 0.64 30.13
CA PRO A 364 13.11 -0.23 30.17
C PRO A 364 12.19 0.00 28.97
N ARG A 365 11.41 -1.02 28.62
CA ARG A 365 10.37 -0.99 27.58
C ARG A 365 10.88 -0.60 26.18
N LYS A 366 12.15 -0.87 25.90
CA LYS A 366 12.65 -0.92 24.53
C LYS A 366 12.24 -2.26 23.92
N LYS A 367 11.53 -2.21 22.80
CA LYS A 367 11.18 -3.40 22.03
C LYS A 367 12.45 -4.04 21.48
N ASP A 368 12.50 -5.36 21.56
CA ASP A 368 13.57 -6.15 20.97
C ASP A 368 13.48 -6.02 19.44
N GLN A 369 14.65 -6.04 18.80
CA GLN A 369 14.68 -6.09 17.34
C GLN A 369 14.19 -7.47 16.89
N ILE A 370 13.39 -7.47 15.82
CA ILE A 370 12.87 -8.70 15.22
C ILE A 370 13.64 -8.91 13.93
N PHE A 371 14.14 -10.12 13.71
CA PHE A 371 14.72 -10.48 12.42
C PHE A 371 13.61 -10.53 11.36
N ILE A 372 13.79 -9.77 10.28
CA ILE A 372 12.92 -9.80 9.11
C ILE A 372 13.75 -10.38 7.97
N PRO A 373 13.41 -11.58 7.46
CA PRO A 373 14.11 -12.14 6.31
C PRO A 373 14.09 -11.17 5.12
N ALA A 374 15.17 -11.12 4.34
CA ALA A 374 15.17 -10.37 3.09
C ALA A 374 14.04 -10.89 2.19
N LYS A 375 13.09 -10.02 1.81
CA LYS A 375 12.03 -10.37 0.85
C LYS A 375 12.70 -10.88 -0.43
N GLN A 376 12.33 -12.07 -0.90
CA GLN A 376 12.72 -12.51 -2.23
C GLN A 376 12.16 -11.51 -3.25
N LYS A 377 13.03 -10.73 -3.91
CA LYS A 377 12.59 -9.82 -4.98
C LYS A 377 11.92 -10.65 -6.06
N LYS A 378 10.64 -10.40 -6.29
CA LYS A 378 9.92 -11.00 -7.40
C LYS A 378 10.55 -10.45 -8.69
N PHE A 379 10.95 -11.33 -9.60
CA PHE A 379 11.48 -10.91 -10.89
C PHE A 379 10.33 -10.53 -11.82
N LYS A 380 10.38 -9.32 -12.37
CA LYS A 380 9.42 -8.89 -13.41
C LYS A 380 10.17 -8.82 -14.74
N TYR A 381 9.77 -9.66 -15.68
CA TYR A 381 10.29 -9.61 -17.05
C TYR A 381 9.84 -8.33 -17.73
N LYS A 382 10.75 -7.67 -18.45
CA LYS A 382 10.40 -6.52 -19.29
C LYS A 382 9.42 -6.95 -20.38
N TRP A 383 8.26 -6.29 -20.45
CA TRP A 383 7.24 -6.58 -21.44
C TRP A 383 7.77 -6.47 -22.88
N LYS A 384 7.42 -7.44 -23.74
CA LYS A 384 7.74 -7.45 -25.16
C LYS A 384 6.51 -7.90 -25.97
N LEU A 385 6.24 -7.22 -27.08
CA LEU A 385 5.10 -7.49 -27.96
C LEU A 385 4.95 -8.98 -28.36
N PRO A 386 6.01 -9.75 -28.70
CA PRO A 386 5.87 -11.16 -29.07
C PRO A 386 5.39 -12.08 -27.94
N GLN A 387 5.43 -11.63 -26.69
CA GLN A 387 4.96 -12.37 -25.50
C GLN A 387 3.60 -11.86 -25.00
N SER A 388 3.03 -10.86 -25.68
CA SER A 388 1.73 -10.27 -25.37
C SER A 388 0.56 -11.00 -26.05
N LEU A 389 -0.68 -10.67 -25.68
CA LEU A 389 -1.87 -11.07 -26.43
C LEU A 389 -1.87 -10.56 -27.87
N PHE A 390 -1.13 -9.48 -28.13
CA PHE A 390 -1.00 -8.87 -29.45
C PHE A 390 -0.04 -9.62 -30.38
N ALA A 391 0.66 -10.66 -29.91
CA ALA A 391 1.68 -11.37 -30.69
C ALA A 391 1.18 -11.96 -32.02
N LYS A 392 -0.11 -12.30 -32.10
CA LYS A 392 -0.75 -12.81 -33.33
C LYS A 392 -1.20 -11.69 -34.27
N TRP A 393 -1.05 -10.43 -33.89
CA TRP A 393 -1.43 -9.30 -34.71
C TRP A 393 -0.49 -9.13 -35.90
N LYS A 394 -1.06 -8.95 -37.10
CA LYS A 394 -0.28 -8.67 -38.31
C LYS A 394 -0.33 -7.18 -38.59
N ALA A 395 0.73 -6.47 -38.21
CA ALA A 395 0.90 -5.06 -38.55
C ALA A 395 1.01 -4.89 -40.07
N ASP A 396 0.59 -3.73 -40.57
CA ASP A 396 0.86 -3.38 -41.96
C ASP A 396 2.37 -3.24 -42.18
N ASN A 397 2.88 -3.92 -43.21
CA ASN A 397 4.25 -3.84 -43.69
C ASN A 397 4.26 -3.53 -45.20
N GLU A 398 5.45 -3.32 -45.76
CA GLU A 398 5.58 -2.97 -47.18
C GLU A 398 4.98 -4.04 -48.12
N ASP A 399 5.11 -5.32 -47.77
CA ASP A 399 4.58 -6.44 -48.57
C ASP A 399 3.04 -6.41 -48.67
N ILE A 400 2.33 -6.33 -47.55
CA ILE A 400 0.86 -6.33 -47.58
C ILE A 400 0.30 -5.07 -48.26
N ILE A 401 0.95 -3.92 -48.07
CA ILE A 401 0.58 -2.66 -48.72
C ILE A 401 0.77 -2.79 -50.24
N LYS A 402 1.90 -3.32 -50.69
CA LYS A 402 2.17 -3.58 -52.11
C LYS A 402 1.14 -4.52 -52.72
N ARG A 403 0.81 -5.63 -52.05
CA ARG A 403 -0.18 -6.60 -52.54
C ARG A 403 -1.59 -6.03 -52.60
N CYS A 404 -1.96 -5.17 -51.66
CA CYS A 404 -3.23 -4.44 -51.72
C CYS A 404 -3.26 -3.47 -52.92
N PHE A 405 -2.17 -2.73 -53.16
CA PHE A 405 -2.04 -1.87 -54.34
C PHE A 405 -2.19 -2.65 -55.64
N GLU A 406 -1.46 -3.75 -55.80
CA GLU A 406 -1.52 -4.59 -57.01
C GLU A 406 -2.92 -5.14 -57.27
N PHE A 407 -3.61 -5.59 -56.21
CA PHE A 407 -4.99 -6.06 -56.31
C PHE A 407 -5.92 -4.93 -56.76
N ASP A 408 -5.89 -3.80 -56.07
CA ASP A 408 -6.76 -2.66 -56.34
C ASP A 408 -6.49 -2.05 -57.72
N TRP A 409 -5.23 -1.92 -58.11
CA TRP A 409 -4.82 -1.41 -59.42
C TRP A 409 -5.34 -2.28 -60.55
N LYS A 410 -5.17 -3.60 -60.43
CA LYS A 410 -5.65 -4.58 -61.41
C LYS A 410 -7.17 -4.63 -61.50
N TYR A 411 -7.86 -4.44 -60.38
CA TYR A 411 -9.33 -4.46 -60.33
C TYR A 411 -9.95 -3.15 -60.83
N GLY A 412 -9.26 -2.02 -60.63
CA GLY A 412 -9.65 -0.71 -61.12
C GLY A 412 -9.65 -0.58 -62.64
N LYS A 413 -10.31 0.46 -63.16
CA LYS A 413 -10.39 0.74 -64.61
C LYS A 413 -9.56 1.94 -65.04
N ILE A 414 -8.43 2.16 -64.37
CA ILE A 414 -7.55 3.30 -64.62
C ILE A 414 -6.96 3.26 -66.04
N GLY A 415 -6.59 2.08 -66.55
CA GLY A 415 -6.14 1.92 -67.95
C GLY A 415 -7.20 2.29 -69.01
N LYS A 416 -8.48 2.48 -68.63
CA LYS A 416 -9.50 3.05 -69.53
C LYS A 416 -9.47 4.59 -69.60
N ILE A 417 -8.89 5.22 -68.58
CA ILE A 417 -8.72 6.67 -68.45
C ILE A 417 -7.36 7.05 -69.05
N VAL A 418 -6.29 6.41 -68.57
CA VAL A 418 -4.91 6.58 -69.05
C VAL A 418 -4.63 5.48 -70.07
N ARG A 419 -4.78 5.77 -71.37
CA ARG A 419 -4.69 4.75 -72.43
C ARG A 419 -3.26 4.46 -72.89
N ASN A 420 -2.32 5.35 -72.62
CA ASN A 420 -0.92 5.16 -72.95
C ASN A 420 -0.26 4.31 -71.85
N GLU A 421 0.41 3.21 -72.23
CA GLU A 421 1.01 2.27 -71.28
C GLU A 421 2.16 2.87 -70.46
N GLU A 422 2.96 3.75 -71.05
CA GLU A 422 4.05 4.45 -70.35
C GLU A 422 3.49 5.42 -69.31
N ASP A 423 2.50 6.24 -69.69
CA ASP A 423 1.80 7.15 -68.78
C ASP A 423 1.08 6.37 -67.64
N GLU A 424 0.47 5.22 -67.96
CA GLU A 424 -0.19 4.38 -66.96
C GLU A 424 0.82 3.84 -65.93
N GLN A 425 2.00 3.41 -66.38
CA GLN A 425 3.07 2.92 -65.49
C GLN A 425 3.63 4.02 -64.60
N GLU A 426 3.79 5.24 -65.11
CA GLU A 426 4.21 6.40 -64.32
C GLU A 426 3.18 6.75 -63.23
N VAL A 427 1.89 6.75 -63.57
CA VAL A 427 0.80 6.98 -62.62
C VAL A 427 0.74 5.85 -61.58
N ALA A 428 0.93 4.60 -61.99
CA ALA A 428 1.01 3.45 -61.09
C ALA A 428 2.15 3.62 -60.07
N ASN A 429 3.34 4.02 -60.54
CA ASN A 429 4.49 4.29 -59.68
C ASN A 429 4.18 5.41 -58.67
N PHE A 430 3.55 6.51 -59.10
CA PHE A 430 3.15 7.61 -58.23
C PHE A 430 2.20 7.16 -57.10
N PHE A 431 1.19 6.36 -57.44
CA PHE A 431 0.23 5.85 -56.47
C PHE A 431 0.83 4.79 -55.55
N SER A 432 1.65 3.88 -56.06
CA SER A 432 2.26 2.82 -55.25
C SER A 432 3.05 3.38 -54.06
N GLN A 433 3.79 4.47 -54.26
CA GLN A 433 4.55 5.16 -53.22
C GLN A 433 3.67 5.81 -52.14
N ARG A 434 2.40 6.08 -52.45
CA ARG A 434 1.43 6.80 -51.59
C ARG A 434 0.26 5.91 -51.16
N TYR A 435 0.28 4.64 -51.54
CA TYR A 435 -0.88 3.77 -51.40
C TYR A 435 -1.26 3.52 -49.93
N ALA A 436 -0.28 3.49 -49.02
CA ALA A 436 -0.57 3.40 -47.58
C ALA A 436 -1.44 4.57 -47.08
N GLN A 437 -1.16 5.80 -47.52
CA GLN A 437 -1.95 7.00 -47.17
C GLN A 437 -3.35 6.92 -47.78
N ILE A 438 -3.45 6.48 -49.04
CA ILE A 438 -4.73 6.32 -49.75
C ILE A 438 -5.61 5.26 -49.10
N LYS A 439 -5.03 4.13 -48.71
CA LYS A 439 -5.71 3.05 -47.98
C LYS A 439 -6.24 3.55 -46.64
N ASN A 440 -5.41 4.26 -45.88
CA ASN A 440 -5.78 4.81 -44.57
C ASN A 440 -6.89 5.86 -44.70
N PHE A 441 -6.79 6.75 -45.69
CA PHE A 441 -7.84 7.69 -46.06
C PHE A 441 -9.18 6.97 -46.34
N TYR A 442 -9.15 5.95 -47.21
CA TYR A 442 -10.33 5.17 -47.52
C TYR A 442 -10.94 4.55 -46.26
N LYS A 443 -10.10 3.92 -45.44
CA LYS A 443 -10.54 3.26 -44.21
C LYS A 443 -11.24 4.23 -43.26
N PHE A 444 -10.72 5.45 -43.11
CA PHE A 444 -11.37 6.49 -42.30
C PHE A 444 -12.70 6.94 -42.90
N TYR A 445 -12.72 7.39 -44.16
CA TYR A 445 -13.92 7.95 -44.77
C TYR A 445 -15.02 6.90 -44.99
N ALA A 446 -14.67 5.66 -45.36
CA ALA A 446 -15.64 4.57 -45.53
C ALA A 446 -16.29 4.15 -44.19
N SER A 447 -15.66 4.45 -43.05
CA SER A 447 -16.22 4.17 -41.73
C SER A 447 -17.30 5.18 -41.31
N LYS A 448 -17.36 6.37 -41.91
CA LYS A 448 -18.33 7.41 -41.52
C LYS A 448 -19.78 7.03 -41.84
N SER A 449 -19.98 6.35 -42.97
CA SER A 449 -21.31 5.91 -43.43
C SER A 449 -21.18 4.68 -44.34
N PRO A 450 -21.00 3.47 -43.76
CA PRO A 450 -20.91 2.25 -44.55
C PRO A 450 -22.25 1.88 -45.19
N VAL A 451 -22.22 1.03 -46.22
CA VAL A 451 -23.42 0.49 -46.87
C VAL A 451 -23.71 -0.89 -46.27
N GLY A 452 -24.54 -0.92 -45.21
CA GLY A 452 -24.70 -2.12 -44.39
C GLY A 452 -23.37 -2.50 -43.72
N ASP A 453 -22.90 -3.74 -43.93
CA ASP A 453 -21.60 -4.21 -43.41
C ASP A 453 -20.42 -3.91 -44.36
N ILE A 454 -20.67 -3.22 -45.48
CA ILE A 454 -19.68 -3.01 -46.53
C ILE A 454 -19.10 -1.60 -46.42
N TRP A 455 -17.78 -1.53 -46.32
CA TRP A 455 -17.04 -0.28 -46.27
C TRP A 455 -17.02 0.34 -47.67
N ALA A 456 -17.79 1.39 -47.88
CA ALA A 456 -17.78 2.17 -49.10
C ALA A 456 -17.99 3.64 -48.74
N ILE A 457 -17.27 4.54 -49.39
CA ILE A 457 -17.52 5.97 -49.23
C ILE A 457 -18.82 6.27 -49.97
N GLN A 458 -19.82 6.81 -49.29
CA GLN A 458 -21.06 7.27 -49.92
C GLN A 458 -20.92 8.73 -50.41
N ASN A 459 -21.83 9.16 -51.30
CA ASN A 459 -21.74 10.48 -51.93
C ASN A 459 -21.66 11.62 -50.90
N GLY A 460 -22.51 11.62 -49.86
CA GLY A 460 -22.48 12.67 -48.83
C GLY A 460 -21.10 12.80 -48.15
N VAL A 461 -20.50 11.66 -47.78
CA VAL A 461 -19.17 11.61 -47.15
C VAL A 461 -18.06 12.01 -48.13
N PHE A 462 -18.21 11.68 -49.42
CA PHE A 462 -17.31 12.16 -50.45
C PHE A 462 -17.39 13.67 -50.65
N LEU A 463 -18.58 14.26 -50.62
CA LEU A 463 -18.75 15.71 -50.71
C LEU A 463 -18.13 16.42 -49.49
N GLU A 464 -18.20 15.83 -48.29
CA GLU A 464 -17.45 16.33 -47.14
C GLU A 464 -15.94 16.35 -47.40
N PHE A 465 -15.39 15.29 -48.00
CA PHE A 465 -13.98 15.25 -48.38
C PHE A 465 -13.64 16.34 -49.41
N ILE A 466 -14.48 16.50 -50.46
CA ILE A 466 -14.29 17.51 -51.50
C ILE A 466 -14.32 18.93 -50.91
N ASP A 467 -15.24 19.21 -49.99
CA ASP A 467 -15.26 20.47 -49.26
C ASP A 467 -13.98 20.65 -48.45
N LYS A 468 -13.51 19.60 -47.77
CA LYS A 468 -12.31 19.69 -46.92
C LYS A 468 -11.03 20.00 -47.69
N ILE A 469 -10.87 19.42 -48.88
CA ILE A 469 -9.68 19.70 -49.73
C ILE A 469 -9.80 21.00 -50.52
N LYS A 470 -10.93 21.70 -50.44
CA LYS A 470 -11.19 23.02 -51.07
C LYS A 470 -10.80 23.05 -52.56
N ILE A 471 -11.16 21.99 -53.27
CA ILE A 471 -10.80 21.86 -54.68
C ILE A 471 -11.71 22.69 -55.62
N ILE A 472 -12.94 22.96 -55.19
CA ILE A 472 -13.95 23.72 -55.92
C ILE A 472 -13.68 25.22 -55.75
N ASP A 473 -13.44 25.92 -56.86
CA ASP A 473 -13.16 27.36 -56.87
C ASP A 473 -14.37 28.21 -57.33
N ASN A 474 -15.48 27.56 -57.70
CA ASN A 474 -16.70 28.17 -58.23
C ASN A 474 -16.51 29.09 -59.45
N LYS A 475 -15.33 29.03 -60.08
CA LYS A 475 -14.99 29.79 -61.30
C LYS A 475 -14.78 28.85 -62.46
N LEU A 476 -13.83 27.93 -62.31
CA LEU A 476 -13.44 26.94 -63.31
C LEU A 476 -13.97 25.56 -62.98
N VAL A 477 -13.88 25.14 -61.71
CA VAL A 477 -14.38 23.85 -61.23
C VAL A 477 -15.60 24.08 -60.34
N LYS A 478 -16.73 23.47 -60.71
CA LYS A 478 -18.02 23.59 -60.00
C LYS A 478 -18.45 22.25 -59.39
N ASP A 479 -19.40 22.28 -58.46
CA ASP A 479 -19.97 21.07 -57.84
C ASP A 479 -20.46 20.04 -58.87
N ALA A 480 -21.10 20.51 -59.95
CA ALA A 480 -21.59 19.65 -61.03
C ALA A 480 -20.46 18.87 -61.72
N ASP A 481 -19.29 19.49 -61.90
CA ASP A 481 -18.14 18.85 -62.55
C ASP A 481 -17.62 17.69 -61.68
N ILE A 482 -17.51 17.91 -60.36
CA ILE A 482 -17.08 16.89 -59.39
C ILE A 482 -18.12 15.76 -59.28
N ASN A 483 -19.41 16.10 -59.27
CA ASN A 483 -20.48 15.09 -59.21
C ASN A 483 -20.50 14.19 -60.46
N ILE A 484 -20.18 14.72 -61.65
CA ILE A 484 -20.02 13.91 -62.85
C ILE A 484 -18.87 12.89 -62.67
N LYS A 485 -17.75 13.30 -62.06
CA LYS A 485 -16.64 12.37 -61.79
C LYS A 485 -16.99 11.31 -60.76
N TRP A 486 -17.76 11.67 -59.74
CA TRP A 486 -18.34 10.71 -58.80
C TRP A 486 -19.18 9.66 -59.53
N VAL A 487 -20.18 10.11 -60.31
CA VAL A 487 -21.10 9.23 -61.05
C VAL A 487 -20.33 8.31 -62.00
N ALA A 488 -19.33 8.85 -62.72
CA ALA A 488 -18.49 8.07 -63.61
C ALA A 488 -17.69 6.98 -62.87
N THR A 489 -17.23 7.26 -61.65
CA THR A 489 -16.46 6.31 -60.84
C THR A 489 -17.35 5.19 -60.30
N VAL A 490 -18.47 5.51 -59.64
CA VAL A 490 -19.36 4.47 -59.09
C VAL A 490 -20.02 3.63 -60.18
N SER A 491 -20.21 4.20 -61.37
CA SER A 491 -20.69 3.47 -62.55
C SER A 491 -19.62 2.60 -63.22
N SER A 492 -18.34 2.71 -62.81
CA SER A 492 -17.23 1.96 -63.39
C SER A 492 -17.18 0.48 -62.94
N ILE A 493 -18.15 0.01 -62.15
CA ILE A 493 -18.25 -1.39 -61.69
C ILE A 493 -18.30 -2.37 -62.88
N PRO A 494 -17.55 -3.49 -62.88
CA PRO A 494 -17.67 -4.55 -63.87
C PRO A 494 -19.11 -5.10 -63.95
N GLN A 495 -19.58 -5.45 -65.16
CA GLN A 495 -20.96 -5.94 -65.33
C GLN A 495 -21.22 -7.23 -64.53
N SER A 496 -20.19 -8.07 -64.37
CA SER A 496 -20.19 -9.26 -63.51
C SER A 496 -20.44 -8.96 -62.03
N ASP A 497 -20.10 -7.76 -61.57
CA ASP A 497 -20.08 -7.40 -60.15
C ASP A 497 -21.21 -6.45 -59.75
N LYS A 498 -22.12 -6.07 -60.67
CA LYS A 498 -23.27 -5.22 -60.35
C LYS A 498 -24.21 -5.84 -59.32
N THR A 499 -24.21 -7.16 -59.19
CA THR A 499 -24.98 -7.90 -58.18
C THR A 499 -24.14 -8.33 -56.98
N ASN A 500 -22.84 -7.99 -56.95
CA ASN A 500 -21.97 -8.34 -55.83
C ASN A 500 -22.31 -7.42 -54.65
N PRO A 501 -22.81 -7.95 -53.52
CA PRO A 501 -23.19 -7.12 -52.37
C PRO A 501 -22.01 -6.37 -51.77
N ARG A 502 -20.77 -6.84 -51.96
CA ARG A 502 -19.53 -6.19 -51.48
C ARG A 502 -19.04 -5.06 -52.39
N ASN A 503 -19.69 -4.85 -53.53
CA ASN A 503 -19.39 -3.77 -54.47
C ASN A 503 -20.63 -2.90 -54.71
N PRO A 504 -21.06 -2.11 -53.71
CA PRO A 504 -22.31 -1.37 -53.78
C PRO A 504 -22.27 -0.30 -54.88
N VAL A 505 -23.30 -0.27 -55.72
CA VAL A 505 -23.40 0.66 -56.87
C VAL A 505 -23.50 2.15 -56.51
N GLN A 506 -23.70 2.47 -55.23
CA GLN A 506 -23.86 3.84 -54.72
C GLN A 506 -22.66 4.34 -53.91
N GLY A 507 -21.56 3.58 -53.86
CA GLY A 507 -20.38 3.94 -53.08
C GLY A 507 -19.07 3.72 -53.82
N ILE A 508 -18.02 4.38 -53.35
CA ILE A 508 -16.65 4.16 -53.80
C ILE A 508 -15.99 3.16 -52.86
N ASN A 509 -15.59 2.02 -53.42
CA ASN A 509 -14.77 1.01 -52.75
C ASN A 509 -13.28 1.35 -52.83
N ARG A 510 -12.44 0.65 -52.05
CA ARG A 510 -11.00 0.92 -51.95
C ARG A 510 -10.29 1.03 -53.29
N TYR A 511 -10.56 0.08 -54.19
CA TYR A 511 -9.94 0.02 -55.52
C TYR A 511 -10.29 1.23 -56.42
N GLN A 512 -11.40 1.91 -56.15
CA GLN A 512 -11.88 3.05 -56.94
C GLN A 512 -11.32 4.39 -56.47
N ILE A 513 -10.61 4.43 -55.34
CA ILE A 513 -10.09 5.69 -54.78
C ILE A 513 -9.06 6.32 -55.71
N MET A 514 -8.14 5.54 -56.24
CA MET A 514 -7.16 6.03 -57.22
C MET A 514 -7.86 6.52 -58.50
N GLU A 515 -8.94 5.85 -58.92
CA GLU A 515 -9.74 6.25 -60.09
C GLU A 515 -10.38 7.63 -59.90
N ILE A 516 -11.06 7.88 -58.77
CA ILE A 516 -11.71 9.17 -58.53
C ILE A 516 -10.68 10.30 -58.40
N LEU A 517 -9.51 10.04 -57.80
CA LEU A 517 -8.44 11.04 -57.70
C LEU A 517 -7.89 11.44 -59.07
N ILE A 518 -7.66 10.47 -59.98
CA ILE A 518 -7.26 10.76 -61.37
C ILE A 518 -8.32 11.58 -62.09
N ARG A 519 -9.60 11.19 -61.98
CA ARG A 519 -10.71 11.89 -62.65
C ARG A 519 -10.85 13.34 -62.21
N ILE A 520 -10.63 13.60 -60.92
CA ILE A 520 -10.66 14.93 -60.35
C ILE A 520 -9.44 15.75 -60.80
N ALA A 521 -8.25 15.15 -60.81
CA ALA A 521 -7.03 15.79 -61.30
C ALA A 521 -7.15 16.19 -62.77
N GLU A 522 -7.67 15.28 -63.60
CA GLU A 522 -7.95 15.51 -65.02
C GLU A 522 -8.92 16.69 -65.19
N GLU A 523 -10.05 16.68 -64.47
CA GLU A 523 -11.05 17.74 -64.56
C GLU A 523 -10.43 19.11 -64.27
N LYS A 524 -9.71 19.24 -63.15
CA LYS A 524 -9.18 20.52 -62.72
C LYS A 524 -8.03 20.99 -63.59
N TYR A 525 -6.99 20.18 -63.73
CA TYR A 525 -5.71 20.64 -64.26
C TYR A 525 -5.56 20.47 -65.76
N ILE A 526 -6.23 19.48 -66.36
CA ILE A 526 -6.16 19.23 -67.81
C ILE A 526 -7.32 19.92 -68.53
N LEU A 527 -8.57 19.65 -68.12
CA LEU A 527 -9.74 20.09 -68.86
C LEU A 527 -10.09 21.56 -68.60
N LYS A 528 -10.12 22.00 -67.33
CA LYS A 528 -10.56 23.36 -66.97
C LYS A 528 -9.41 24.36 -66.98
N GLN A 529 -8.33 24.11 -66.24
CA GLN A 529 -7.20 25.05 -66.14
C GLN A 529 -6.22 24.95 -67.31
N LYS A 530 -6.14 23.79 -67.98
CA LYS A 530 -5.14 23.51 -69.03
C LYS A 530 -3.69 23.76 -68.57
N LYS A 531 -3.42 23.50 -67.29
CA LYS A 531 -2.12 23.67 -66.61
C LYS A 531 -1.25 22.42 -66.73
N ALA A 532 -1.85 21.24 -66.76
CA ALA A 532 -1.14 19.96 -66.86
C ALA A 532 -1.22 19.39 -68.28
N GLN A 533 -0.10 18.81 -68.75
CA GLN A 533 0.02 18.16 -70.06
C GLN A 533 -0.09 16.63 -69.98
N SER A 534 0.05 16.05 -68.79
CA SER A 534 -0.09 14.61 -68.54
C SER A 534 -0.90 14.33 -67.27
N TYR A 535 -1.41 13.10 -67.14
CA TYR A 535 -2.13 12.65 -65.94
C TYR A 535 -1.23 12.65 -64.70
N LEU A 536 0.03 12.24 -64.84
CA LEU A 536 1.00 12.30 -63.74
C LEU A 536 1.16 13.73 -63.24
N GLN A 537 1.35 14.70 -64.15
CA GLN A 537 1.53 16.10 -63.78
C GLN A 537 0.26 16.66 -63.11
N ALA A 538 -0.92 16.31 -63.60
CA ALA A 538 -2.19 16.70 -62.99
C ALA A 538 -2.34 16.13 -61.58
N LEU A 539 -1.95 14.87 -61.36
CA LEU A 539 -1.96 14.23 -60.04
C LEU A 539 -0.96 14.86 -59.08
N GLN A 540 0.23 15.22 -59.56
CA GLN A 540 1.24 15.91 -58.75
C GLN A 540 0.69 17.25 -58.25
N PHE A 541 0.09 18.07 -59.12
CA PHE A 541 -0.56 19.31 -58.71
C PHE A 541 -1.71 19.07 -57.73
N LEU A 542 -2.58 18.09 -58.00
CA LEU A 542 -3.67 17.76 -57.08
C LEU A 542 -3.12 17.34 -55.70
N TRP A 543 -2.05 16.56 -55.69
CA TRP A 543 -1.44 16.07 -54.46
C TRP A 543 -0.85 17.21 -53.63
N GLU A 544 -0.01 18.03 -54.25
CA GLU A 544 0.69 19.14 -53.58
C GLU A 544 -0.26 20.25 -53.14
N GLU A 545 -1.23 20.61 -53.98
CA GLU A 545 -2.12 21.75 -53.71
C GLU A 545 -3.28 21.40 -52.77
N HIS A 546 -3.74 20.14 -52.74
CA HIS A 546 -5.01 19.77 -52.08
C HIS A 546 -4.98 18.51 -51.21
N LEU A 547 -4.26 17.44 -51.61
CA LEU A 547 -4.36 16.15 -50.92
C LEU A 547 -3.34 15.95 -49.81
N PHE A 548 -2.14 16.52 -49.93
CA PHE A 548 -1.00 16.19 -49.05
C PHE A 548 -1.34 16.32 -47.57
N GLN A 549 -1.95 17.43 -47.16
CA GLN A 549 -2.33 17.66 -45.76
C GLN A 549 -3.40 16.68 -45.28
N GLU A 550 -4.40 16.40 -46.13
CA GLU A 550 -5.55 15.56 -45.75
C GLU A 550 -5.18 14.07 -45.70
N LEU A 551 -4.50 13.55 -46.72
CA LEU A 551 -4.14 12.14 -46.81
C LEU A 551 -2.94 11.77 -45.92
N SER A 552 -2.15 12.77 -45.48
CA SER A 552 -1.05 12.56 -44.52
C SER A 552 -1.48 12.72 -43.06
N ASN A 553 -2.78 12.86 -42.78
CA ASN A 553 -3.28 12.96 -41.41
C ASN A 553 -3.04 11.65 -40.64
N GLU A 554 -2.18 11.71 -39.62
CA GLU A 554 -1.78 10.56 -38.81
C GLU A 554 -2.95 9.87 -38.10
N SER A 555 -4.03 10.60 -37.79
CA SER A 555 -5.23 10.03 -37.16
C SER A 555 -5.93 8.97 -38.04
N TYR A 556 -5.67 8.97 -39.34
CA TYR A 556 -6.23 7.98 -40.27
C TYR A 556 -5.43 6.68 -40.28
N ASN A 557 -4.24 6.64 -39.67
CA ASN A 557 -3.39 5.47 -39.60
C ASN A 557 -3.66 4.68 -38.31
N PRO A 558 -4.36 3.54 -38.36
CA PRO A 558 -4.70 2.79 -37.14
C PRO A 558 -3.46 2.23 -36.44
N GLN A 559 -2.35 2.04 -37.16
CA GLN A 559 -1.10 1.50 -36.62
C GLN A 559 -0.37 2.50 -35.71
N ILE A 560 -0.47 3.81 -35.99
CA ILE A 560 0.09 4.85 -35.12
C ILE A 560 -0.58 4.78 -33.74
N TRP A 561 -1.92 4.73 -33.72
CA TRP A 561 -2.68 4.59 -32.48
C TRP A 561 -2.32 3.31 -31.72
N ARG A 562 -2.15 2.17 -32.42
CA ARG A 562 -1.71 0.92 -31.76
C ARG A 562 -0.38 1.11 -31.05
N ASN A 563 0.63 1.62 -31.75
CA ASN A 563 1.97 1.80 -31.22
C ASN A 563 2.02 2.77 -30.03
N GLN A 564 1.23 3.84 -30.08
CA GLN A 564 1.27 4.91 -29.08
C GLN A 564 0.34 4.68 -27.89
N ARG A 565 -0.81 4.04 -28.09
CA ARG A 565 -1.89 3.98 -27.09
C ARG A 565 -2.24 2.58 -26.60
N TYR A 566 -2.13 1.56 -27.44
CA TYR A 566 -2.70 0.22 -27.15
C TYR A 566 -1.67 -0.88 -26.93
N TRP A 567 -0.60 -0.92 -27.71
CA TRP A 567 0.46 -1.93 -27.60
C TRP A 567 1.45 -1.57 -26.50
N ASN A 568 0.96 -1.67 -25.27
CA ASN A 568 1.74 -1.49 -24.05
C ASN A 568 1.39 -2.56 -23.01
N GLU A 569 2.19 -2.61 -21.96
CA GLU A 569 2.08 -3.57 -20.88
C GLU A 569 0.76 -3.46 -20.10
N GLU A 570 0.30 -2.24 -19.81
CA GLU A 570 -0.94 -2.01 -19.05
C GLU A 570 -2.16 -2.57 -19.78
N CYS A 571 -2.27 -2.34 -21.09
CA CYS A 571 -3.37 -2.88 -21.89
C CYS A 571 -3.26 -4.41 -22.02
N ASP A 572 -2.06 -4.95 -22.26
CA ASP A 572 -1.86 -6.40 -22.37
C ASP A 572 -2.22 -7.12 -21.06
N THR A 573 -1.72 -6.62 -19.92
CA THR A 573 -2.00 -7.20 -18.61
C THR A 573 -3.48 -7.11 -18.23
N CYS A 574 -4.11 -5.96 -18.48
CA CYS A 574 -5.55 -5.77 -18.30
C CYS A 574 -6.37 -6.79 -19.11
N LEU A 575 -6.08 -6.90 -20.41
CA LEU A 575 -6.76 -7.83 -21.31
C LEU A 575 -6.51 -9.29 -20.92
N LYS A 576 -5.30 -9.65 -20.47
CA LYS A 576 -4.98 -11.01 -19.99
C LYS A 576 -5.78 -11.35 -18.73
N PHE A 577 -5.86 -10.42 -17.79
CA PHE A 577 -6.58 -10.60 -16.53
C PHE A 577 -8.09 -10.78 -16.78
N TYR A 578 -8.69 -9.90 -17.58
CA TYR A 578 -10.13 -9.93 -17.87
C TYR A 578 -10.51 -10.75 -19.11
N LYS A 579 -9.56 -11.50 -19.69
CA LYS A 579 -9.78 -12.31 -20.90
C LYS A 579 -11.03 -13.19 -20.85
N PRO A 580 -11.36 -13.87 -19.74
CA PRO A 580 -12.53 -14.75 -19.73
C PRO A 580 -13.86 -13.97 -19.89
N ILE A 581 -13.94 -12.72 -19.43
CA ILE A 581 -15.11 -11.85 -19.62
C ILE A 581 -15.24 -11.50 -21.12
N LEU A 582 -14.14 -11.05 -21.73
CA LEU A 582 -14.10 -10.70 -23.16
C LEU A 582 -14.45 -11.91 -24.05
N GLU A 583 -13.93 -13.09 -23.73
CA GLU A 583 -14.26 -14.32 -24.45
C GLU A 583 -15.73 -14.71 -24.28
N HIS A 584 -16.30 -14.52 -23.09
CA HIS A 584 -17.71 -14.81 -22.84
C HIS A 584 -18.61 -13.87 -23.64
N VAL A 585 -18.36 -12.56 -23.58
CA VAL A 585 -19.07 -11.56 -24.38
C VAL A 585 -18.92 -11.90 -25.86
N TYR A 586 -17.70 -12.09 -26.37
CA TYR A 586 -17.50 -12.44 -27.77
C TYR A 586 -18.29 -13.68 -28.20
N LYS A 587 -18.22 -14.79 -27.44
CA LYS A 587 -18.98 -16.02 -27.74
C LYS A 587 -20.49 -15.83 -27.69
N LYS A 588 -20.99 -14.97 -26.80
CA LYS A 588 -22.43 -14.71 -26.66
C LYS A 588 -22.98 -13.98 -27.89
N TYR A 589 -22.24 -13.00 -28.40
CA TYR A 589 -22.70 -12.14 -29.49
C TYR A 589 -22.28 -12.65 -30.87
N ALA A 590 -21.05 -13.12 -31.08
CA ALA A 590 -20.46 -13.46 -32.39
C ALA A 590 -21.11 -14.70 -33.08
N LYS A 591 -22.35 -14.55 -33.56
CA LYS A 591 -23.14 -15.67 -34.13
C LYS A 591 -24.19 -15.28 -35.18
N LEU A 592 -24.60 -14.02 -35.26
CA LEU A 592 -25.70 -13.52 -36.10
C LEU A 592 -25.53 -13.87 -37.58
N LYS A 593 -24.31 -13.68 -38.11
CA LYS A 593 -24.00 -13.92 -39.53
C LYS A 593 -23.09 -15.13 -39.75
N VAL A 594 -22.88 -15.95 -38.71
CA VAL A 594 -22.01 -17.14 -38.75
C VAL A 594 -22.77 -18.31 -39.38
N LYS A 595 -22.22 -18.85 -40.48
CA LYS A 595 -22.80 -20.02 -41.16
C LYS A 595 -22.49 -21.32 -40.40
N PRO A 596 -23.32 -22.39 -40.53
CA PRO A 596 -23.01 -23.69 -39.96
C PRO A 596 -21.61 -24.18 -40.38
N GLY A 597 -20.79 -24.58 -39.41
CA GLY A 597 -19.42 -25.06 -39.63
C GLY A 597 -18.37 -23.95 -39.81
N GLN A 598 -18.76 -22.68 -39.83
CA GLN A 598 -17.84 -21.54 -39.89
C GLN A 598 -17.33 -21.19 -38.49
N PRO A 599 -16.04 -20.80 -38.34
CA PRO A 599 -15.56 -20.22 -37.09
C PRO A 599 -16.39 -18.99 -36.68
N PRO A 600 -16.65 -18.79 -35.38
CA PRO A 600 -17.41 -17.64 -34.90
C PRO A 600 -16.67 -16.34 -35.23
N PHE A 601 -17.44 -15.34 -35.66
CA PHE A 601 -16.97 -13.99 -35.91
C PHE A 601 -18.03 -12.98 -35.46
N MET A 602 -17.58 -11.78 -35.10
CA MET A 602 -18.47 -10.68 -34.74
C MET A 602 -18.71 -9.77 -35.96
N CYS A 603 -19.97 -9.42 -36.23
CA CYS A 603 -20.32 -8.41 -37.23
C CYS A 603 -20.57 -7.04 -36.60
N LEU A 604 -20.66 -5.99 -37.43
CA LEU A 604 -20.81 -4.61 -36.96
C LEU A 604 -22.07 -4.40 -36.09
N GLU A 605 -23.18 -4.98 -36.52
CA GLU A 605 -24.46 -4.92 -35.82
C GLU A 605 -24.37 -5.45 -34.38
N GLU A 606 -23.61 -6.52 -34.16
CA GLU A 606 -23.42 -7.10 -32.83
C GLU A 606 -22.57 -6.19 -31.94
N LEU A 607 -21.53 -5.54 -32.48
CA LEU A 607 -20.73 -4.56 -31.75
C LEU A 607 -21.56 -3.32 -31.38
N GLN A 608 -22.40 -2.83 -32.29
CA GLN A 608 -23.32 -1.73 -32.02
C GLN A 608 -24.33 -2.11 -30.93
N ASN A 609 -24.88 -3.32 -30.97
CA ASN A 609 -25.79 -3.83 -29.94
C ASN A 609 -25.11 -3.90 -28.56
N ILE A 610 -23.84 -4.30 -28.49
CA ILE A 610 -23.05 -4.25 -27.24
C ILE A 610 -23.00 -2.80 -26.71
N CYS A 611 -22.69 -1.82 -27.56
CA CYS A 611 -22.67 -0.41 -27.15
C CYS A 611 -24.04 0.08 -26.64
N THR A 612 -25.11 -0.31 -27.33
CA THR A 612 -26.50 0.01 -26.92
C THR A 612 -26.84 -0.61 -25.57
N GLN A 613 -26.52 -1.88 -25.36
CA GLN A 613 -26.81 -2.56 -24.09
C GLN A 613 -26.02 -2.01 -22.90
N CYS A 614 -24.82 -1.48 -23.14
CA CYS A 614 -24.06 -0.77 -22.12
C CYS A 614 -24.55 0.66 -21.86
N GLY A 615 -25.50 1.17 -22.64
CA GLY A 615 -26.03 2.54 -22.54
C GLY A 615 -25.11 3.63 -23.09
N PHE A 616 -24.09 3.28 -23.90
CA PHE A 616 -23.12 4.28 -24.37
C PHE A 616 -23.72 5.30 -25.33
N ASN A 617 -24.76 4.92 -26.07
CA ASN A 617 -25.47 5.82 -26.99
C ASN A 617 -26.19 6.99 -26.27
N GLU A 618 -26.35 6.91 -24.95
CA GLU A 618 -26.96 7.98 -24.13
C GLU A 618 -25.94 9.05 -23.73
N LEU A 619 -24.64 8.79 -23.93
CA LEU A 619 -23.57 9.73 -23.60
C LEU A 619 -23.47 10.82 -24.67
N ALA A 620 -23.52 12.09 -24.27
CA ALA A 620 -23.51 13.23 -25.19
C ALA A 620 -22.29 13.28 -26.12
N HIS A 621 -21.13 12.78 -25.66
CA HIS A 621 -19.89 12.72 -26.46
C HIS A 621 -19.74 11.44 -27.28
N PHE A 622 -20.64 10.47 -27.13
CA PHE A 622 -20.56 9.19 -27.84
C PHE A 622 -21.44 9.20 -29.10
N GLY A 623 -20.86 9.61 -30.23
CA GLY A 623 -21.55 9.64 -31.51
C GLY A 623 -21.71 8.27 -32.19
N PRO A 624 -22.72 8.12 -33.08
CA PRO A 624 -23.02 6.86 -33.79
C PRO A 624 -21.87 6.36 -34.68
N GLN A 625 -20.94 7.23 -35.05
CA GLN A 625 -19.75 6.92 -35.86
C GLN A 625 -18.65 6.18 -35.08
N ILE A 626 -18.63 6.26 -33.74
CA ILE A 626 -17.58 5.67 -32.92
C ILE A 626 -17.51 4.14 -33.09
N PRO A 627 -18.60 3.37 -32.94
CA PRO A 627 -18.54 1.92 -33.17
C PRO A 627 -18.17 1.57 -34.62
N LEU A 628 -18.54 2.40 -35.62
CA LEU A 628 -18.18 2.18 -37.02
C LEU A 628 -16.67 2.29 -37.24
N LEU A 629 -16.08 3.39 -36.75
CA LEU A 629 -14.64 3.64 -36.79
C LEU A 629 -13.87 2.59 -36.00
N ALA A 630 -14.30 2.30 -34.77
CA ALA A 630 -13.67 1.30 -33.92
C ALA A 630 -13.68 -0.08 -34.58
N PHE A 631 -14.78 -0.47 -35.24
CA PHE A 631 -14.85 -1.73 -35.95
C PHE A 631 -13.84 -1.76 -37.08
N ASN A 632 -13.96 -0.85 -38.05
CA ASN A 632 -13.13 -0.91 -39.25
C ASN A 632 -11.65 -0.73 -38.92
N PHE A 633 -11.30 0.22 -38.04
CA PHE A 633 -9.90 0.46 -37.64
C PHE A 633 -9.27 -0.74 -36.94
N SER A 634 -10.08 -1.55 -36.26
CA SER A 634 -9.62 -2.80 -35.61
C SER A 634 -9.54 -3.97 -36.56
N MET A 635 -10.03 -3.91 -37.80
CA MET A 635 -9.86 -5.00 -38.75
C MET A 635 -8.43 -5.03 -39.29
N MET A 636 -7.79 -6.20 -39.30
CA MET A 636 -6.53 -6.40 -40.01
C MET A 636 -6.72 -6.17 -41.51
N THR A 637 -5.71 -5.61 -42.18
CA THR A 637 -5.77 -5.31 -43.61
C THR A 637 -6.05 -6.58 -44.42
N GLN A 638 -7.05 -6.49 -45.30
CA GLN A 638 -7.39 -7.54 -46.26
C GLN A 638 -6.89 -7.12 -47.64
N ILE A 639 -6.28 -8.04 -48.38
CA ILE A 639 -5.84 -7.76 -49.76
C ILE A 639 -7.07 -7.65 -50.68
N ASP A 640 -7.97 -8.62 -50.60
CA ASP A 640 -9.19 -8.67 -51.39
C ASP A 640 -10.39 -8.24 -50.51
N GLU A 641 -10.96 -7.08 -50.78
CA GLU A 641 -12.16 -6.57 -50.11
C GLU A 641 -13.45 -6.81 -50.92
N ILE A 642 -13.35 -7.41 -52.12
CA ILE A 642 -14.47 -7.55 -53.06
C ILE A 642 -15.02 -8.97 -53.07
N ASN A 643 -14.15 -9.97 -52.99
CA ASN A 643 -14.53 -11.39 -53.06
C ASN A 643 -14.40 -12.10 -51.70
N SER A 644 -13.83 -11.43 -50.69
CA SER A 644 -13.67 -11.98 -49.34
C SER A 644 -14.73 -11.46 -48.38
N ASP A 645 -15.24 -12.34 -47.53
CA ASP A 645 -16.11 -11.97 -46.42
C ASP A 645 -15.35 -11.37 -45.23
N ARG A 646 -14.00 -11.40 -45.22
CA ARG A 646 -13.27 -11.00 -44.00
C ARG A 646 -13.54 -9.57 -43.59
N ILE A 647 -13.81 -8.64 -44.50
CA ILE A 647 -13.97 -7.22 -44.17
C ILE A 647 -15.03 -6.92 -43.09
N PHE A 648 -15.97 -7.85 -42.84
CA PHE A 648 -17.00 -7.73 -41.79
C PHE A 648 -16.98 -8.88 -40.77
N GLN A 649 -15.97 -9.76 -40.80
CA GLN A 649 -15.83 -10.90 -39.88
C GLN A 649 -14.79 -10.64 -38.80
N MET A 650 -15.14 -9.85 -37.79
CA MET A 650 -14.21 -9.47 -36.72
C MET A 650 -13.87 -10.68 -35.84
N SER A 651 -12.58 -11.00 -35.74
CA SER A 651 -12.05 -12.03 -34.85
C SER A 651 -12.01 -11.55 -33.39
N LEU A 652 -11.83 -12.47 -32.44
CA LEU A 652 -11.70 -12.13 -31.02
C LEU A 652 -10.57 -11.12 -30.75
N LEU A 653 -9.44 -11.24 -31.45
CA LEU A 653 -8.30 -10.35 -31.26
C LEU A 653 -8.61 -8.92 -31.76
N GLU A 654 -9.31 -8.80 -32.88
CA GLU A 654 -9.78 -7.51 -33.43
C GLU A 654 -10.90 -6.93 -32.56
N PHE A 655 -11.77 -7.77 -31.98
CA PHE A 655 -12.78 -7.35 -31.01
C PHE A 655 -12.15 -6.73 -29.75
N MET A 656 -11.08 -7.31 -29.22
CA MET A 656 -10.37 -6.73 -28.07
C MET A 656 -9.83 -5.33 -28.38
N GLU A 657 -9.34 -5.10 -29.61
CA GLU A 657 -8.94 -3.76 -30.02
C GLU A 657 -10.13 -2.82 -30.22
N ALA A 658 -11.23 -3.30 -30.81
CA ALA A 658 -12.44 -2.49 -30.99
C ALA A 658 -12.99 -2.04 -29.64
N VAL A 659 -13.01 -2.94 -28.65
CA VAL A 659 -13.32 -2.63 -27.25
C VAL A 659 -12.40 -1.56 -26.68
N ALA A 660 -11.08 -1.65 -26.91
CA ALA A 660 -10.13 -0.64 -26.44
C ALA A 660 -10.33 0.73 -27.10
N ARG A 661 -10.65 0.77 -28.41
CA ARG A 661 -10.98 2.03 -29.11
C ARG A 661 -12.25 2.67 -28.55
N ILE A 662 -13.30 1.87 -28.35
CA ILE A 662 -14.55 2.36 -27.76
C ILE A 662 -14.32 2.81 -26.31
N ALA A 663 -13.50 2.09 -25.53
CA ALA A 663 -13.14 2.51 -24.18
C ALA A 663 -12.42 3.87 -24.15
N GLU A 664 -11.55 4.14 -25.13
CA GLU A 664 -10.90 5.45 -25.28
C GLU A 664 -11.92 6.57 -25.49
N ASP A 665 -12.91 6.36 -26.36
CA ASP A 665 -13.95 7.35 -26.67
C ASP A 665 -14.98 7.52 -25.55
N VAL A 666 -15.45 6.43 -24.95
CA VAL A 666 -16.41 6.46 -23.83
C VAL A 666 -15.78 7.14 -22.61
N SER A 667 -14.49 6.86 -22.34
CA SER A 667 -13.73 7.43 -21.22
C SER A 667 -14.49 7.34 -19.90
N LEU A 668 -14.80 6.11 -19.47
CA LEU A 668 -15.44 5.85 -18.17
C LEU A 668 -14.56 6.27 -17.00
N GLU A 669 -15.18 6.45 -15.84
CA GLU A 669 -14.49 6.65 -14.57
C GLU A 669 -13.65 5.42 -14.22
N PRO A 670 -12.45 5.61 -13.65
CA PRO A 670 -11.60 4.50 -13.22
C PRO A 670 -12.21 3.78 -12.01
N ILE A 671 -11.88 2.50 -11.85
CA ILE A 671 -12.24 1.73 -10.65
C ILE A 671 -11.42 2.22 -9.45
N GLU A 672 -12.02 2.21 -8.26
CA GLU A 672 -11.40 2.68 -7.01
C GLU A 672 -10.05 1.98 -6.71
N GLY A 673 -9.12 2.67 -6.04
CA GLY A 673 -7.87 2.08 -5.54
C GLY A 673 -6.64 2.31 -6.42
N ILE A 674 -6.71 3.16 -7.44
CA ILE A 674 -5.53 3.61 -8.20
C ILE A 674 -4.83 4.76 -7.44
N ARG A 675 -3.48 4.80 -7.42
CA ARG A 675 -2.65 5.76 -6.63
C ARG A 675 -2.95 7.25 -6.86
N PHE A 676 -3.72 7.62 -7.88
CA PHE A 676 -4.08 9.00 -8.20
C PHE A 676 -5.52 9.38 -7.80
N VAL A 677 -6.22 8.53 -7.03
CA VAL A 677 -7.64 8.71 -6.70
C VAL A 677 -7.80 9.33 -5.32
N ASP A 678 -7.56 10.65 -5.25
CA ASP A 678 -8.14 11.58 -4.25
C ASP A 678 -8.83 12.77 -4.98
N GLN A 679 -9.14 12.59 -6.27
CA GLN A 679 -9.57 13.67 -7.15
C GLN A 679 -10.91 13.34 -7.81
N ASP A 680 -11.77 14.35 -7.98
CA ASP A 680 -13.08 14.26 -8.64
C ASP A 680 -12.95 13.79 -10.11
N TRP A 681 -13.79 12.85 -10.55
CA TRP A 681 -13.77 12.25 -11.90
C TRP A 681 -15.01 12.61 -12.74
N GLU A 682 -15.86 13.52 -12.26
CA GLU A 682 -17.02 13.99 -13.03
C GLU A 682 -16.61 14.68 -14.36
N ASP A 683 -15.43 15.32 -14.38
CA ASP A 683 -14.87 15.99 -15.57
C ASP A 683 -14.49 15.01 -16.70
N LEU A 684 -15.08 15.19 -17.88
CA LEU A 684 -14.82 14.39 -19.07
C LEU A 684 -13.39 14.58 -19.62
N GLU A 685 -12.84 15.80 -19.61
CA GLU A 685 -11.49 16.04 -20.15
C GLU A 685 -10.43 15.37 -19.27
N ARG A 686 -10.62 15.40 -17.96
CA ARG A 686 -9.86 14.58 -17.01
C ARG A 686 -9.95 13.09 -17.36
N ARG A 687 -11.16 12.57 -17.60
CA ARG A 687 -11.35 11.16 -17.94
C ARG A 687 -10.68 10.80 -19.27
N LYS A 688 -10.69 11.68 -20.27
CA LYS A 688 -9.99 11.48 -21.55
C LYS A 688 -8.47 11.38 -21.40
N ASN A 689 -7.88 12.04 -20.40
CA ASN A 689 -6.43 12.00 -20.15
C ASN A 689 -5.96 10.75 -19.38
N GLN A 690 -6.88 9.86 -18.97
CA GLN A 690 -6.50 8.61 -18.31
C GLN A 690 -5.65 7.68 -19.20
N PRO A 691 -4.75 6.88 -18.61
CA PRO A 691 -4.14 5.75 -19.31
C PRO A 691 -5.20 4.81 -19.91
N LEU A 692 -4.95 4.30 -21.11
CA LEU A 692 -5.92 3.45 -21.81
C LEU A 692 -6.23 2.17 -21.02
N GLY A 693 -5.24 1.60 -20.31
CA GLY A 693 -5.45 0.41 -19.48
C GLY A 693 -6.55 0.57 -18.42
N HIS A 694 -6.64 1.75 -17.81
CA HIS A 694 -7.65 2.06 -16.79
C HIS A 694 -9.04 2.23 -17.40
N LYS A 695 -9.13 2.97 -18.52
CA LYS A 695 -10.39 3.10 -19.28
C LYS A 695 -10.89 1.75 -19.76
N LEU A 696 -9.97 0.91 -20.23
CA LEU A 696 -10.24 -0.44 -20.70
C LEU A 696 -10.75 -1.34 -19.56
N GLU A 697 -10.16 -1.27 -18.37
CA GLU A 697 -10.66 -1.99 -17.20
C GLU A 697 -12.11 -1.59 -16.88
N ALA A 698 -12.38 -0.29 -16.74
CA ALA A 698 -13.71 0.22 -16.46
C ALA A 698 -14.74 -0.23 -17.51
N PHE A 699 -14.33 -0.20 -18.78
CA PHE A 699 -15.16 -0.68 -19.89
C PHE A 699 -15.46 -2.18 -19.79
N ILE A 700 -14.47 -3.02 -19.49
CA ILE A 700 -14.68 -4.47 -19.39
C ILE A 700 -15.57 -4.80 -18.18
N VAL A 701 -15.46 -4.08 -17.08
CA VAL A 701 -16.38 -4.22 -15.95
C VAL A 701 -17.81 -3.79 -16.33
N LYS A 702 -17.97 -2.76 -17.15
CA LYS A 702 -19.28 -2.40 -17.71
C LYS A 702 -19.84 -3.51 -18.62
N LEU A 703 -19.01 -4.16 -19.43
CA LEU A 703 -19.41 -5.34 -20.21
C LEU A 703 -19.86 -6.51 -19.30
N LEU A 704 -19.17 -6.75 -18.19
CA LEU A 704 -19.57 -7.78 -17.22
C LEU A 704 -20.97 -7.50 -16.65
N GLN A 705 -21.29 -6.23 -16.38
CA GLN A 705 -22.57 -5.82 -15.81
C GLN A 705 -23.72 -5.87 -16.82
N CYS A 706 -23.48 -5.47 -18.06
CA CYS A 706 -24.54 -5.26 -19.05
C CYS A 706 -24.67 -6.40 -20.06
N CYS A 707 -23.59 -7.09 -20.38
CA CYS A 707 -23.55 -8.03 -21.50
C CYS A 707 -23.40 -9.49 -21.07
N CYS A 708 -22.98 -9.78 -19.83
CA CYS A 708 -22.84 -11.16 -19.34
C CYS A 708 -24.13 -11.68 -18.69
N ASP A 709 -24.39 -12.98 -18.80
CA ASP A 709 -25.54 -13.61 -18.15
C ASP A 709 -25.32 -13.74 -16.63
N SER A 710 -26.40 -13.78 -15.83
CA SER A 710 -26.33 -13.80 -14.36
C SER A 710 -25.43 -14.93 -13.82
N LEU A 711 -25.56 -16.14 -14.37
CA LEU A 711 -24.75 -17.31 -14.01
C LEU A 711 -23.24 -17.12 -14.26
N PHE A 712 -22.87 -16.31 -15.25
CA PHE A 712 -21.47 -15.98 -15.50
C PHE A 712 -21.00 -14.88 -14.55
N SER A 713 -21.81 -13.83 -14.39
CA SER A 713 -21.50 -12.69 -13.54
C SER A 713 -21.37 -13.06 -12.05
N GLU A 714 -22.13 -14.05 -11.56
CA GLU A 714 -22.04 -14.57 -10.19
C GLU A 714 -20.67 -15.20 -9.86
N LYS A 715 -19.89 -15.62 -10.87
CA LYS A 715 -18.55 -16.18 -10.68
C LYS A 715 -17.50 -15.13 -10.32
N TYR A 716 -17.83 -13.85 -10.51
CA TYR A 716 -16.93 -12.74 -10.21
C TYR A 716 -17.39 -12.05 -8.92
N PRO A 717 -16.54 -11.93 -7.89
CA PRO A 717 -16.86 -11.07 -6.77
C PRO A 717 -17.08 -9.64 -7.27
N LYS A 718 -17.91 -8.85 -6.58
CA LYS A 718 -18.09 -7.43 -6.92
C LYS A 718 -16.72 -6.76 -6.97
N ILE A 719 -16.30 -6.36 -8.17
CA ILE A 719 -15.02 -5.69 -8.41
C ILE A 719 -15.14 -4.29 -7.81
N LYS A 720 -14.64 -4.13 -6.59
CA LYS A 720 -14.65 -2.86 -5.84
C LYS A 720 -13.33 -2.11 -5.96
N LYS A 721 -12.24 -2.80 -6.27
CA LYS A 721 -10.91 -2.20 -6.44
C LYS A 721 -10.34 -2.56 -7.81
N SER A 722 -9.61 -1.62 -8.40
CA SER A 722 -8.91 -1.79 -9.66
C SER A 722 -7.86 -2.89 -9.54
N PHE A 723 -7.63 -3.62 -10.62
CA PHE A 723 -6.50 -4.56 -10.70
C PHE A 723 -5.15 -3.83 -10.64
N PHE A 724 -5.11 -2.54 -10.98
CA PHE A 724 -3.92 -1.70 -10.90
C PHE A 724 -3.66 -1.14 -9.48
N THR A 725 -4.42 -1.54 -8.46
CA THR A 725 -4.14 -1.15 -7.08
C THR A 725 -2.77 -1.68 -6.63
N ILE A 726 -1.88 -0.76 -6.24
CA ILE A 726 -0.58 -1.10 -5.67
C ILE A 726 -0.75 -1.25 -4.16
N ASP A 727 -0.62 -2.47 -3.63
CA ASP A 727 -0.56 -2.71 -2.19
C ASP A 727 0.76 -2.17 -1.61
N GLN A 728 0.69 -1.44 -0.49
CA GLN A 728 1.85 -0.83 0.17
C GLN A 728 2.92 -1.84 0.63
N ASN A 729 2.64 -3.15 0.53
CA ASN A 729 3.56 -4.23 0.89
C ASN A 729 4.36 -4.79 -0.31
N ASP A 730 4.04 -4.37 -1.53
CA ASP A 730 4.39 -5.08 -2.78
C ASP A 730 5.24 -4.19 -3.71
N GLU A 731 6.30 -3.59 -3.19
CA GLU A 731 7.26 -2.83 -4.01
C GLU A 731 8.70 -3.17 -3.63
N GLU A 732 9.27 -4.15 -4.33
CA GLU A 732 10.67 -4.16 -4.77
C GLU A 732 10.82 -5.27 -5.83
N TYR A 733 10.47 -4.95 -7.08
CA TYR A 733 10.74 -5.81 -8.23
C TYR A 733 12.10 -5.45 -8.82
N GLU A 734 12.96 -6.44 -9.04
CA GLU A 734 14.17 -6.25 -9.84
C GLU A 734 13.84 -6.52 -11.31
N LEU A 735 14.01 -5.51 -12.16
CA LEU A 735 13.81 -5.64 -13.60
C LEU A 735 14.98 -6.43 -14.19
N ILE A 736 14.74 -7.67 -14.56
CA ILE A 736 15.73 -8.47 -15.30
C ILE A 736 15.56 -8.18 -16.80
N SER A 737 16.66 -7.78 -17.45
CA SER A 737 16.79 -7.94 -18.90
C SER A 737 17.12 -9.40 -19.20
N PRO A 738 16.45 -10.05 -20.17
CA PRO A 738 16.71 -11.44 -20.51
C PRO A 738 18.16 -11.70 -20.91
#